data_AF-A0A0C9UCT7-F1
#
_entry.id   AF-A0A0C9UCT7-F1
#
_cell.length_a   1.000
_cell.length_b   1.000
_cell.length_c   1.000
_cell.angle_alpha   90.00
_cell.angle_beta   90.00
_cell.angle_gamma   90.00
#
_symmetry.space_group_name_H-M   'P 1'
#
loop_
_entity.id
_entity.type
_entity.pdbx_description
1 polymer ?
#
loop_
_entity_poly.entity_id
_entity_poly.type
_entity_poly.pdbx_seq_one_letter_code
_entity_poly.pdbx_strand_id
1 'polypeptide(L)'
;MDLNIGIARWVVGKITEGSGARAMMIENGRSATIGDDNEASAGLTAMIFGATGGPLPVGRVNPDPCLSAMNTLSAEFFLHICDSLSLRDILALRSTNKHFYRLTHTTHLFSALLRRLTVIPPILPATSRNLFGAIRSGTYESLLRRAVYLTHNWSSTLSSPIADKLIAFDAYNRVSQMKWLPGGKYLLTTTRNLSGRDKYIVSLWDVEKGVGLMRVGATNEPGNLRVRYVNIKGQIYIVFSCTIPMAPREDGAKRTRVQVIGIALSKVEDLSDSTDRDQFLANAEDARDPFEMLHDVVIDGNVVDVDMAEMNGQLLISFIVAPRTLVFTLFSAGFEEPKTSVLALGETMSLPDIRNAAWKLKLLPWQNAVMVARLLVPENEISRAETTLFTLDMYQLPAWGQKIENPDVIGRHFLTGVNILAFEFSDLESTWFSAVKTEGALLNTKSNEAPPPISIFATTKDPAGFIHLTMPPLPVPNSSIPLSNGMKSVPQFVYQLPAESIGRQTWTDHSARPTILPGAYRTLMYTRPRVRPTVDFATTGMEVQRLFAYRTMGESVPVFSGPRSTGWFAQTTPIAAVDAEGQAQVQVRYVEEEVELSAGQEEEEEEADENMDPNVVLKVPRFTDLSVVEEMKRGMTAMAYDESTGRVCYAVVEDTRVRLLDFGKPLSEGRQTREVEDVEMQ
;
A
#
# COMPACT_ATOMS: atom_id res chain seq x y z
N MET A 1 -20.50 -3.90 36.02
CA MET A 1 -19.80 -4.19 34.75
C MET A 1 -18.31 -4.38 34.97
N ASP A 2 -17.62 -3.51 35.70
CA ASP A 2 -16.17 -3.61 35.98
C ASP A 2 -15.75 -4.93 36.66
N LEU A 3 -16.60 -5.48 37.52
CA LEU A 3 -16.36 -6.78 38.17
C LEU A 3 -16.29 -7.95 37.16
N ASN A 4 -17.13 -7.93 36.13
CA ASN A 4 -17.16 -8.99 35.11
C ASN A 4 -15.98 -8.88 34.14
N ILE A 5 -15.51 -7.66 33.86
CA ILE A 5 -14.30 -7.42 33.06
C ILE A 5 -13.06 -7.86 33.83
N GLY A 6 -13.00 -7.57 35.14
CA GLY A 6 -11.93 -8.03 36.02
C GLY A 6 -11.85 -9.56 36.09
N ILE A 7 -12.99 -10.25 36.21
CA ILE A 7 -13.06 -11.71 36.21
C ILE A 7 -12.66 -12.29 34.85
N ALA A 8 -13.13 -11.72 33.74
CA ALA A 8 -12.73 -12.20 32.40
C ALA A 8 -11.22 -12.04 32.16
N ARG A 9 -10.64 -10.90 32.54
CA ARG A 9 -9.18 -10.67 32.47
C ARG A 9 -8.40 -11.62 33.37
N TRP A 10 -8.88 -11.85 34.59
CA TRP A 10 -8.26 -12.80 35.52
C TRP A 10 -8.33 -14.24 35.01
N VAL A 11 -9.47 -14.66 34.45
CA VAL A 11 -9.65 -15.99 33.85
C VAL A 11 -8.77 -16.17 32.62
N VAL A 12 -8.70 -15.17 31.71
CA VAL A 12 -7.80 -15.21 30.55
C VAL A 12 -6.33 -15.24 30.98
N GLY A 13 -5.94 -14.45 31.98
CA GLY A 13 -4.60 -14.48 32.59
C GLY A 13 -4.25 -15.85 33.16
N LYS A 14 -5.16 -16.47 33.92
CA LYS A 14 -4.95 -17.82 34.49
C LYS A 14 -4.89 -18.93 33.43
N ILE A 15 -5.67 -18.81 32.36
CA ILE A 15 -5.66 -19.79 31.27
C ILE A 15 -4.38 -19.66 30.43
N THR A 16 -3.90 -18.45 30.18
CA THR A 16 -2.66 -18.22 29.43
C THR A 16 -1.42 -18.66 30.22
N GLU A 17 -1.34 -18.35 31.52
CA GLU A 17 -0.29 -18.86 32.43
C GLU A 17 -0.24 -20.40 32.45
N GLY A 18 -1.40 -21.07 32.51
CA GLY A 18 -1.48 -22.54 32.49
C GLY A 18 -1.17 -23.19 31.13
N SER A 19 -1.33 -22.45 30.03
CA SER A 19 -1.08 -22.96 28.67
C SER A 19 0.40 -22.92 28.30
N GLY A 20 1.14 -21.89 28.74
CA GLY A 20 2.60 -21.80 28.58
C GLY A 20 3.35 -22.97 29.23
N ALA A 21 2.92 -23.37 30.43
CA ALA A 21 3.49 -24.53 31.15
C ALA A 21 3.24 -25.89 30.45
N ARG A 22 2.18 -26.00 29.65
CA ARG A 22 1.80 -27.24 28.94
C ARG A 22 2.49 -27.41 27.59
N ALA A 23 2.77 -26.31 26.88
CA ALA A 23 3.53 -26.35 25.63
C ALA A 23 4.97 -26.88 25.87
N MET A 24 5.58 -26.48 27.00
CA MET A 24 6.92 -26.91 27.41
C MET A 24 7.06 -28.42 27.69
N MET A 25 5.97 -29.13 28.01
CA MET A 25 6.01 -30.59 28.23
C MET A 25 5.88 -31.42 26.95
N ILE A 26 5.35 -30.86 25.85
CA ILE A 26 5.10 -31.61 24.62
C ILE A 26 6.34 -31.69 23.72
N GLU A 27 7.29 -30.74 23.83
CA GLU A 27 8.52 -30.73 23.02
C GLU A 27 9.53 -31.84 23.37
N ASN A 28 9.44 -32.47 24.54
CA ASN A 28 10.40 -33.51 24.97
C ASN A 28 10.06 -34.94 24.52
N GLY A 29 9.10 -35.14 23.61
CA GLY A 29 8.73 -36.48 23.19
C GLY A 29 8.16 -36.57 21.80
N ARG A 30 9.02 -36.69 20.78
CA ARG A 30 8.87 -37.60 19.62
C ARG A 30 9.95 -37.38 18.55
N SER A 31 10.84 -38.35 18.40
CA SER A 31 11.45 -38.72 17.12
C SER A 31 11.47 -40.25 17.04
N ALA A 32 10.55 -40.80 16.25
CA ALA A 32 10.62 -42.18 15.76
C ALA A 32 9.75 -42.26 14.50
N THR A 33 10.44 -42.38 13.36
CA THR A 33 9.90 -42.63 12.02
C THR A 33 9.25 -44.02 11.95
N ILE A 34 8.06 -44.11 11.35
CA ILE A 34 7.42 -45.37 10.96
C ILE A 34 7.48 -45.44 9.43
N GLY A 35 8.10 -46.49 8.92
CA GLY A 35 8.01 -46.94 7.53
C GLY A 35 6.93 -48.00 7.36
N ASP A 36 6.40 -48.06 6.14
CA ASP A 36 5.39 -49.00 5.65
C ASP A 36 5.88 -50.47 5.66
N ASP A 37 4.97 -51.42 5.94
CA ASP A 37 4.67 -52.56 5.05
C ASP A 37 3.61 -53.53 5.63
N ASN A 38 2.98 -54.24 4.70
CA ASN A 38 1.73 -55.02 4.78
C ASN A 38 1.87 -56.48 5.26
N GLU A 39 0.71 -57.02 5.68
CA GLU A 39 0.19 -58.40 5.57
C GLU A 39 0.63 -59.57 6.49
N ALA A 40 -0.39 -60.06 7.21
CA ALA A 40 -0.89 -61.44 7.28
C ALA A 40 -0.47 -62.46 8.39
N SER A 41 -1.54 -62.92 9.05
CA SER A 41 -1.81 -64.27 9.58
C SER A 41 -1.62 -64.53 11.08
N ALA A 42 -2.59 -65.29 11.59
CA ALA A 42 -2.87 -65.58 12.99
C ALA A 42 -2.39 -66.99 13.39
N GLY A 43 -2.12 -67.20 14.69
CA GLY A 43 -2.24 -68.53 15.31
C GLY A 43 -1.32 -68.86 16.49
N LEU A 44 -1.93 -69.00 17.66
CA LEU A 44 -1.57 -69.81 18.86
C LEU A 44 -0.47 -69.39 19.86
N THR A 45 -0.97 -68.92 21.02
CA THR A 45 -0.81 -69.45 22.39
C THR A 45 0.54 -70.03 22.87
N ALA A 46 1.19 -69.34 23.83
CA ALA A 46 1.70 -69.94 25.07
C ALA A 46 2.09 -68.87 26.12
N MET A 47 1.75 -69.16 27.39
CA MET A 47 1.97 -68.38 28.61
C MET A 47 3.46 -68.26 29.01
N ILE A 48 3.82 -67.21 29.78
CA ILE A 48 4.38 -67.31 31.15
C ILE A 48 4.45 -65.89 31.81
N PHE A 49 4.07 -65.85 33.09
CA PHE A 49 4.04 -64.74 34.07
C PHE A 49 5.37 -63.95 34.19
N GLY A 50 5.46 -62.71 34.69
CA GLY A 50 4.48 -61.82 35.30
C GLY A 50 5.18 -60.57 35.89
N ALA A 51 4.51 -59.42 35.85
CA ALA A 51 4.76 -58.28 36.73
C ALA A 51 3.48 -57.42 36.75
N THR A 52 2.70 -57.56 37.81
CA THR A 52 1.48 -56.80 38.06
C THR A 52 1.81 -55.36 38.46
N GLY A 53 1.93 -54.49 37.46
CA GLY A 53 1.83 -53.04 37.62
C GLY A 53 0.61 -52.55 36.85
N GLY A 54 -0.57 -52.59 37.48
CA GLY A 54 -1.79 -52.08 36.86
C GLY A 54 -1.66 -50.58 36.55
N PRO A 55 -2.25 -50.08 35.45
CA PRO A 55 -2.28 -48.64 35.19
C PRO A 55 -3.01 -47.97 36.36
N LEU A 56 -2.32 -47.05 37.03
CA LEU A 56 -2.95 -46.19 38.04
C LEU A 56 -4.19 -45.55 37.40
N PRO A 57 -5.36 -45.55 38.07
CA PRO A 57 -6.54 -44.89 37.55
C PRO A 57 -6.18 -43.41 37.39
N VAL A 58 -6.14 -42.95 36.13
CA VAL A 58 -6.08 -41.53 35.84
C VAL A 58 -7.36 -40.94 36.42
N GLY A 59 -7.26 -40.42 37.64
CA GLY A 59 -8.37 -39.76 38.32
C GLY A 59 -8.90 -38.70 37.37
N ARG A 60 -10.19 -38.76 37.06
CA ARG A 60 -10.86 -37.70 36.30
C ARG A 60 -10.66 -36.40 37.07
N VAL A 61 -9.71 -35.59 36.63
CA VAL A 61 -9.57 -34.21 37.09
C VAL A 61 -10.89 -33.54 36.75
N ASN A 62 -11.67 -33.16 37.77
CA ASN A 62 -12.88 -32.40 37.55
C ASN A 62 -12.48 -31.16 36.74
N PRO A 63 -13.16 -30.87 35.62
CA PRO A 63 -12.87 -29.67 34.86
C PRO A 63 -12.98 -28.48 35.80
N ASP A 64 -11.99 -27.58 35.73
CA ASP A 64 -11.95 -26.36 36.52
C ASP A 64 -13.34 -25.68 36.48
N PRO A 65 -13.97 -25.40 37.64
CA PRO A 65 -15.30 -24.82 37.69
C PRO A 65 -15.39 -23.50 36.89
N CYS A 66 -14.30 -22.75 36.75
CA CYS A 66 -14.25 -21.55 35.91
C CYS A 66 -14.42 -21.88 34.42
N LEU A 67 -13.80 -22.97 33.95
CA LEU A 67 -13.90 -23.42 32.56
C LEU A 67 -15.32 -23.92 32.26
N SER A 68 -15.95 -24.58 33.24
CA SER A 68 -17.35 -25.01 33.13
C SER A 68 -18.31 -23.82 33.04
N ALA A 69 -18.11 -22.79 33.86
CA ALA A 69 -18.91 -21.57 33.84
C ALA A 69 -18.80 -20.82 32.50
N MET A 70 -17.61 -20.68 31.92
CA MET A 70 -17.46 -20.02 30.62
C MET A 70 -18.15 -20.79 29.48
N ASN A 71 -18.15 -22.13 29.53
CA ASN A 71 -18.87 -22.95 28.56
C ASN A 71 -20.41 -22.85 28.69
N THR A 72 -20.91 -22.30 29.82
CA THR A 72 -22.35 -22.07 30.03
C THR A 72 -22.82 -20.67 29.64
N LEU A 73 -21.90 -19.76 29.30
CA LEU A 73 -22.25 -18.42 28.84
C LEU A 73 -22.97 -18.50 27.49
N SER A 74 -23.98 -17.65 27.29
CA SER A 74 -24.57 -17.49 25.97
C SER A 74 -23.54 -16.91 24.99
N ALA A 75 -23.68 -17.23 23.71
CA ALA A 75 -22.80 -16.69 22.66
C ALA A 75 -22.78 -15.15 22.67
N GLU A 76 -23.91 -14.50 22.98
CA GLU A 76 -24.02 -13.04 23.06
C GLU A 76 -23.17 -12.45 24.19
N PHE A 77 -23.23 -13.03 25.40
CA PHE A 77 -22.40 -12.59 26.52
C PHE A 77 -20.92 -12.83 26.24
N PHE A 78 -20.58 -13.95 25.59
CA PHE A 78 -19.21 -14.22 25.20
C PHE A 78 -18.68 -13.19 24.18
N LEU A 79 -19.48 -12.84 23.16
CA LEU A 79 -19.12 -11.80 22.20
C LEU A 79 -18.91 -10.44 22.89
N HIS A 80 -19.75 -10.09 23.87
CA HIS A 80 -19.57 -8.87 24.67
C HIS A 80 -18.27 -8.87 25.49
N ILE A 81 -17.85 -10.04 25.99
CA ILE A 81 -16.54 -10.19 26.65
C ILE A 81 -15.42 -9.98 25.61
N CYS A 82 -15.51 -10.60 24.44
CA CYS A 82 -14.52 -10.44 23.38
C CYS A 82 -14.43 -9.00 22.86
N ASP A 83 -15.52 -8.23 22.90
CA ASP A 83 -15.51 -6.79 22.61
C ASP A 83 -14.65 -5.98 23.60
N SER A 84 -14.25 -6.55 24.74
CA SER A 84 -13.32 -5.92 25.69
C SER A 84 -11.89 -6.46 25.59
N LEU A 85 -11.66 -7.47 24.76
CA LEU A 85 -10.35 -8.13 24.59
C LEU A 85 -9.59 -7.54 23.39
N SER A 86 -8.26 -7.66 23.43
CA SER A 86 -7.41 -7.36 22.28
C SER A 86 -7.47 -8.47 21.23
N LEU A 87 -7.03 -8.19 19.99
CA LEU A 87 -6.93 -9.24 18.95
C LEU A 87 -6.01 -10.39 19.42
N ARG A 88 -4.92 -10.06 20.12
CA ARG A 88 -3.99 -11.04 20.68
C ARG A 88 -4.69 -11.96 21.68
N ASP A 89 -5.44 -11.40 22.64
CA ASP A 89 -6.16 -12.16 23.66
C ASP A 89 -7.22 -13.08 23.03
N ILE A 90 -7.90 -12.62 21.98
CA ILE A 90 -8.90 -13.42 21.26
C ILE A 90 -8.24 -14.59 20.53
N LEU A 91 -7.09 -14.36 19.90
CA LEU A 91 -6.32 -15.42 19.23
C LEU A 91 -5.70 -16.39 20.23
N ALA A 92 -5.29 -15.93 21.42
CA ALA A 92 -4.85 -16.79 22.51
C ALA A 92 -6.01 -17.61 23.07
N LEU A 93 -7.17 -17.00 23.32
CA LEU A 93 -8.37 -17.68 23.82
C LEU A 93 -8.81 -18.81 22.86
N ARG A 94 -8.67 -18.58 21.56
CA ARG A 94 -8.94 -19.59 20.52
C ARG A 94 -8.11 -20.87 20.68
N SER A 95 -6.84 -20.78 21.10
CA SER A 95 -5.96 -21.95 21.20
C SER A 95 -6.24 -22.81 22.45
N THR A 96 -7.09 -22.34 23.35
CA THR A 96 -7.31 -22.99 24.65
C THR A 96 -8.26 -24.21 24.57
N ASN A 97 -9.37 -24.12 23.83
CA ASN A 97 -10.29 -25.25 23.62
C ASN A 97 -11.12 -25.13 22.32
N LYS A 98 -11.72 -26.25 21.89
CA LYS A 98 -12.55 -26.31 20.67
C LYS A 98 -13.81 -25.43 20.72
N HIS A 99 -14.32 -25.13 21.91
CA HIS A 99 -15.53 -24.32 22.09
C HIS A 99 -15.23 -22.84 21.79
N PHE A 100 -14.19 -22.28 22.42
CA PHE A 100 -13.68 -20.95 22.14
C PHE A 100 -13.15 -20.83 20.73
N TYR A 101 -12.56 -21.89 20.17
CA TYR A 101 -12.21 -21.89 18.75
C TYR A 101 -13.43 -21.57 17.88
N ARG A 102 -14.58 -22.23 18.12
CA ARG A 102 -15.81 -21.98 17.35
C ARG A 102 -16.39 -20.59 17.62
N LEU A 103 -16.45 -20.16 18.88
CA LEU A 103 -17.02 -18.86 19.23
C LEU A 103 -16.19 -17.68 18.69
N THR A 104 -14.85 -17.80 18.75
CA THR A 104 -13.92 -16.79 18.24
C THR A 104 -13.74 -16.84 16.71
N HIS A 105 -14.38 -17.78 16.02
CA HIS A 105 -14.36 -17.87 14.55
C HIS A 105 -15.63 -17.27 13.90
N THR A 106 -16.44 -16.56 14.68
CA THR A 106 -17.65 -15.92 14.19
C THR A 106 -17.33 -14.64 13.42
N THR A 107 -17.98 -14.46 12.26
CA THR A 107 -17.81 -13.28 11.40
C THR A 107 -18.17 -11.98 12.15
N HIS A 108 -19.19 -12.02 13.01
CA HIS A 108 -19.63 -10.88 13.80
C HIS A 108 -18.51 -10.32 14.68
N LEU A 109 -17.77 -11.20 15.38
CA LEU A 109 -16.67 -10.79 16.25
C LEU A 109 -15.59 -10.03 15.47
N PHE A 110 -15.11 -10.61 14.37
CA PHE A 110 -14.06 -9.97 13.59
C PHE A 110 -14.52 -8.70 12.88
N SER A 111 -15.79 -8.64 12.47
CA SER A 111 -16.37 -7.40 11.97
C SER A 111 -16.39 -6.30 13.05
N ALA A 112 -16.74 -6.63 14.29
CA ALA A 112 -16.70 -5.70 15.41
C ALA A 112 -15.27 -5.25 15.75
N LEU A 113 -14.29 -6.17 15.73
CA LEU A 113 -12.88 -5.84 15.92
C LEU A 113 -12.34 -4.92 14.82
N LEU A 114 -12.69 -5.18 13.57
CA LEU A 114 -12.27 -4.34 12.44
C LEU A 114 -12.79 -2.90 12.57
N ARG A 115 -14.03 -2.73 13.04
CA ARG A 115 -14.60 -1.39 13.29
C ARG A 115 -13.89 -0.62 14.40
N ARG A 116 -13.37 -1.34 15.40
CA ARG A 116 -12.63 -0.76 16.54
C ARG A 116 -11.15 -0.53 16.25
N LEU A 117 -10.66 -1.06 15.13
CA LEU A 117 -9.26 -0.98 14.77
C LEU A 117 -8.87 0.47 14.49
N THR A 118 -7.88 0.99 15.22
CA THR A 118 -7.35 2.35 15.01
C THR A 118 -6.41 2.43 13.82
N VAL A 119 -5.92 1.29 13.35
CA VAL A 119 -5.04 1.20 12.18
C VAL A 119 -5.86 0.98 10.93
N ILE A 120 -5.34 1.46 9.81
CA ILE A 120 -6.02 1.38 8.51
C ILE A 120 -5.88 -0.06 7.98
N PRO A 121 -7.00 -0.78 7.81
CA PRO A 121 -6.94 -2.11 7.23
C PRO A 121 -6.65 -2.04 5.72
N PRO A 122 -6.15 -3.13 5.13
CA PRO A 122 -6.02 -3.21 3.69
C PRO A 122 -7.35 -2.92 2.99
N ILE A 123 -7.27 -2.17 1.89
CA ILE A 123 -8.45 -1.86 1.08
C ILE A 123 -8.90 -3.15 0.41
N LEU A 124 -10.16 -3.52 0.57
CA LEU A 124 -10.72 -4.59 -0.25
C LEU A 124 -11.43 -3.98 -1.45
N PRO A 125 -11.29 -4.56 -2.65
CA PRO A 125 -12.13 -4.15 -3.76
C PRO A 125 -13.58 -4.48 -3.43
N ALA A 126 -14.52 -3.60 -3.78
CA ALA A 126 -15.93 -3.71 -3.39
C ALA A 126 -16.74 -4.78 -4.17
N THR A 127 -16.22 -5.99 -4.27
CA THR A 127 -16.87 -7.11 -4.95
C THR A 127 -18.00 -7.70 -4.14
N SER A 128 -18.88 -8.47 -4.78
CA SER A 128 -19.99 -9.18 -4.12
C SER A 128 -19.53 -10.04 -2.93
N ARG A 129 -18.28 -10.53 -2.98
CA ARG A 129 -17.62 -11.32 -1.92
C ARG A 129 -17.06 -10.49 -0.78
N ASN A 130 -16.75 -9.24 -1.09
CA ASN A 130 -16.21 -8.25 -0.16
C ASN A 130 -17.29 -7.30 0.37
N LEU A 131 -18.57 -7.56 0.04
CA LEU A 131 -19.70 -6.88 0.65
C LEU A 131 -19.93 -7.37 2.08
N PHE A 132 -20.48 -6.48 2.90
CA PHE A 132 -20.78 -6.69 4.30
C PHE A 132 -21.79 -7.83 4.41
N GLY A 133 -21.48 -8.82 5.25
CA GLY A 133 -22.26 -10.05 5.36
C GLY A 133 -21.85 -11.17 4.40
N ALA A 134 -21.24 -10.85 3.25
CA ALA A 134 -20.70 -11.87 2.32
C ALA A 134 -19.26 -12.29 2.65
N ILE A 135 -18.51 -11.41 3.32
CA ILE A 135 -17.12 -11.68 3.71
C ILE A 135 -17.07 -12.81 4.74
N ARG A 136 -16.23 -13.80 4.45
CA ARG A 136 -15.98 -14.94 5.34
C ARG A 136 -15.16 -14.51 6.56
N SER A 137 -15.37 -15.18 7.69
CA SER A 137 -14.63 -14.94 8.94
C SER A 137 -13.11 -14.94 8.73
N GLY A 138 -12.58 -15.91 7.97
CA GLY A 138 -11.15 -16.01 7.67
C GLY A 138 -10.59 -14.79 6.91
N THR A 139 -11.39 -14.17 6.04
CA THR A 139 -10.99 -12.95 5.32
C THR A 139 -10.89 -11.77 6.28
N TYR A 140 -11.87 -11.58 7.17
CA TYR A 140 -11.79 -10.53 8.20
C TYR A 140 -10.56 -10.70 9.09
N GLU A 141 -10.32 -11.93 9.55
CA GLU A 141 -9.18 -12.24 10.40
C GLU A 141 -7.86 -11.94 9.69
N SER A 142 -7.74 -12.32 8.41
CA SER A 142 -6.56 -12.03 7.58
C SER A 142 -6.32 -10.52 7.46
N LEU A 143 -7.36 -9.72 7.21
CA LEU A 143 -7.26 -8.26 7.14
C LEU A 143 -6.81 -7.65 8.46
N LEU A 144 -7.41 -8.09 9.56
CA LEU A 144 -7.08 -7.62 10.90
C LEU A 144 -5.62 -7.92 11.27
N ARG A 145 -5.21 -9.18 11.10
CA ARG A 145 -3.83 -9.60 11.33
C ARG A 145 -2.87 -8.76 10.50
N ARG A 146 -3.14 -8.64 9.20
CA ARG A 146 -2.30 -7.84 8.30
C ARG A 146 -2.19 -6.39 8.73
N ALA A 147 -3.30 -5.74 9.04
CA ALA A 147 -3.30 -4.34 9.46
C ALA A 147 -2.48 -4.11 10.73
N VAL A 148 -2.60 -5.02 11.70
CA VAL A 148 -1.85 -4.98 12.96
C VAL A 148 -0.37 -5.23 12.71
N TYR A 149 0.00 -6.31 12.01
CA TYR A 149 1.39 -6.63 11.72
C TYR A 149 2.06 -5.54 10.88
N LEU A 150 1.38 -5.05 9.85
CA LEU A 150 1.90 -3.98 9.03
C LEU A 150 2.14 -2.71 9.84
N THR A 151 1.22 -2.38 10.74
CA THR A 151 1.43 -1.22 11.62
C THR A 151 2.60 -1.45 12.55
N HIS A 152 2.64 -2.59 13.23
CA HIS A 152 3.71 -2.95 14.15
C HIS A 152 5.10 -2.93 13.47
N ASN A 153 5.24 -3.59 12.32
CA ASN A 153 6.49 -3.66 11.56
C ASN A 153 6.97 -2.29 11.08
N TRP A 154 6.06 -1.34 10.82
CA TRP A 154 6.43 0.02 10.41
C TRP A 154 6.60 0.99 11.59
N SER A 155 5.91 0.74 12.69
CA SER A 155 5.95 1.60 13.88
C SER A 155 7.09 1.26 14.84
N SER A 156 7.58 0.01 14.84
CA SER A 156 8.66 -0.43 15.72
C SER A 156 9.88 0.48 15.58
N THR A 157 10.20 1.28 16.60
CA THR A 157 11.40 2.11 16.64
C THR A 157 12.67 1.27 16.70
N LEU A 158 12.56 0.08 17.31
CA LEU A 158 13.67 -0.83 17.58
C LEU A 158 14.05 -1.69 16.37
N SER A 159 13.16 -1.85 15.38
CA SER A 159 13.43 -2.69 14.23
C SER A 159 12.96 -2.08 12.92
N SER A 160 13.83 -2.12 11.93
CA SER A 160 13.48 -1.87 10.53
C SER A 160 12.37 -2.82 10.09
N PRO A 161 11.47 -2.39 9.18
CA PRO A 161 10.42 -3.26 8.69
C PRO A 161 11.03 -4.51 8.03
N ILE A 162 10.58 -5.69 8.47
CA ILE A 162 11.10 -6.98 8.00
C ILE A 162 10.13 -7.58 6.97
N ALA A 163 10.67 -7.99 5.82
CA ALA A 163 9.94 -8.78 4.83
C ALA A 163 10.36 -10.25 4.93
N ASP A 164 9.41 -11.14 5.29
CA ASP A 164 9.72 -12.52 5.68
C ASP A 164 9.45 -13.59 4.61
N LYS A 165 8.81 -13.23 3.48
CA LYS A 165 8.49 -14.21 2.43
C LYS A 165 8.68 -13.66 1.03
N LEU A 166 9.63 -14.23 0.31
CA LEU A 166 9.77 -14.07 -1.13
C LEU A 166 8.82 -15.04 -1.83
N ILE A 167 7.71 -14.55 -2.38
CA ILE A 167 6.92 -15.32 -3.37
C ILE A 167 7.39 -14.88 -4.74
N ALA A 168 7.74 -15.82 -5.62
CA ALA A 168 8.09 -15.53 -7.00
C ALA A 168 7.11 -16.21 -7.95
N PHE A 169 6.66 -15.50 -8.98
CA PHE A 169 5.87 -16.05 -10.07
C PHE A 169 6.41 -15.56 -11.42
N ASP A 170 6.32 -16.41 -12.44
CA ASP A 170 6.90 -16.14 -13.76
C ASP A 170 6.01 -15.19 -14.58
N ALA A 171 6.55 -14.03 -14.97
CA ALA A 171 5.87 -13.09 -15.86
C ALA A 171 6.00 -13.48 -17.35
N TYR A 172 6.70 -14.58 -17.65
CA TYR A 172 7.01 -15.15 -18.97
C TYR A 172 7.90 -14.28 -19.86
N ASN A 173 7.90 -12.97 -19.61
CA ASN A 173 8.64 -11.97 -20.35
C ASN A 173 9.28 -11.01 -19.35
N ARG A 174 10.27 -10.25 -19.80
CA ARG A 174 10.95 -9.28 -18.96
C ARG A 174 10.02 -8.12 -18.61
N VAL A 175 9.79 -7.91 -17.32
CA VAL A 175 8.93 -6.84 -16.81
C VAL A 175 9.62 -5.49 -17.01
N SER A 176 8.92 -4.50 -17.56
CA SER A 176 9.40 -3.11 -17.71
C SER A 176 8.72 -2.15 -16.74
N GLN A 177 7.44 -2.38 -16.41
CA GLN A 177 6.69 -1.55 -15.46
C GLN A 177 5.74 -2.40 -14.62
N MET A 178 5.44 -1.92 -13.42
CA MET A 178 4.48 -2.55 -12.50
C MET A 178 3.62 -1.50 -11.80
N LYS A 179 2.34 -1.80 -11.62
CA LYS A 179 1.40 -0.98 -10.85
C LYS A 179 0.45 -1.87 -10.05
N TRP A 180 0.32 -1.56 -8.76
CA TRP A 180 -0.64 -2.23 -7.90
C TRP A 180 -2.03 -1.62 -8.05
N LEU A 181 -3.03 -2.47 -7.98
CA LEU A 181 -4.34 -2.02 -7.52
C LEU A 181 -4.36 -1.97 -5.99
N PRO A 182 -5.02 -0.97 -5.39
CA PRO A 182 -5.14 -0.91 -3.93
C PRO A 182 -5.78 -2.18 -3.35
N GLY A 183 -5.25 -2.64 -2.22
CA GLY A 183 -5.62 -3.91 -1.62
C GLY A 183 -4.70 -5.08 -1.96
N GLY A 184 -3.75 -4.87 -2.88
CA GLY A 184 -2.59 -5.75 -3.06
C GLY A 184 -2.92 -7.15 -3.57
N LYS A 185 -4.15 -7.40 -4.04
CA LYS A 185 -4.55 -8.67 -4.66
C LYS A 185 -4.14 -8.72 -6.13
N TYR A 186 -4.33 -7.61 -6.85
CA TYR A 186 -4.10 -7.56 -8.29
C TYR A 186 -2.92 -6.65 -8.64
N LEU A 187 -2.06 -7.13 -9.53
CA LEU A 187 -0.91 -6.42 -10.04
C LEU A 187 -1.03 -6.29 -11.56
N LEU A 188 -0.76 -5.10 -12.08
CA LEU A 188 -0.63 -4.86 -13.51
C LEU A 188 0.86 -4.78 -13.85
N THR A 189 1.29 -5.54 -14.84
CA THR A 189 2.68 -5.50 -15.33
C THR A 189 2.70 -5.18 -16.81
N THR A 190 3.66 -4.38 -17.24
CA THR A 190 4.05 -4.29 -18.65
C THR A 190 5.30 -5.14 -18.82
N THR A 191 5.31 -6.02 -19.81
CA THR A 191 6.47 -6.86 -20.14
C THR A 191 6.90 -6.65 -21.58
N ARG A 192 8.19 -6.80 -21.87
CA ARG A 192 8.75 -6.74 -23.23
C ARG A 192 8.78 -8.13 -23.82
N ASN A 193 8.03 -8.32 -24.89
CA ASN A 193 8.00 -9.56 -25.65
C ASN A 193 9.11 -9.52 -26.72
N LEU A 194 10.00 -10.51 -26.68
CA LEU A 194 11.15 -10.59 -27.58
C LEU A 194 10.85 -11.34 -28.88
N SER A 195 9.79 -12.16 -28.93
CA SER A 195 9.53 -13.09 -30.03
C SER A 195 8.23 -12.82 -30.80
N GLY A 196 7.34 -11.97 -30.29
CA GLY A 196 6.03 -11.69 -30.91
C GLY A 196 5.97 -10.45 -31.80
N ARG A 197 4.83 -10.30 -32.50
CA ARG A 197 4.48 -9.07 -33.24
C ARG A 197 4.28 -7.88 -32.31
N ASP A 198 3.62 -8.12 -31.17
CA ASP A 198 3.46 -7.14 -30.11
C ASP A 198 4.75 -7.11 -29.30
N LYS A 199 5.43 -5.96 -29.30
CA LYS A 199 6.70 -5.78 -28.57
C LYS A 199 6.49 -5.70 -27.07
N TYR A 200 5.30 -5.31 -26.63
CA TYR A 200 4.95 -5.17 -25.23
C TYR A 200 3.64 -5.88 -24.93
N ILE A 201 3.53 -6.44 -23.72
CA ILE A 201 2.34 -7.09 -23.24
C ILE A 201 1.99 -6.51 -21.87
N VAL A 202 0.78 -5.98 -21.73
CA VAL A 202 0.22 -5.59 -20.45
C VAL A 202 -0.54 -6.77 -19.88
N SER A 203 -0.16 -7.24 -18.69
CA SER A 203 -0.72 -8.41 -18.03
C SER A 203 -1.31 -8.04 -16.68
N LEU A 204 -2.51 -8.55 -16.38
CA LEU A 204 -3.14 -8.46 -15.07
C LEU A 204 -2.89 -9.77 -14.31
N TRP A 205 -2.47 -9.69 -13.05
CA TRP A 205 -2.11 -10.84 -12.21
C TRP A 205 -2.98 -10.91 -10.97
N ASP A 206 -3.36 -12.13 -10.56
CA ASP A 206 -3.77 -12.42 -9.18
C ASP A 206 -2.53 -12.85 -8.41
N VAL A 207 -2.01 -11.94 -7.58
CA VAL A 207 -0.73 -12.15 -6.89
C VAL A 207 -0.85 -13.20 -5.78
N GLU A 208 -2.04 -13.40 -5.23
CA GLU A 208 -2.23 -14.41 -4.17
C GLU A 208 -2.13 -15.82 -4.73
N LYS A 209 -2.52 -15.99 -5.99
CA LYS A 209 -2.39 -17.26 -6.73
C LYS A 209 -1.08 -17.35 -7.51
N GLY A 210 -0.43 -16.22 -7.80
CA GLY A 210 0.77 -16.16 -8.65
C GLY A 210 0.45 -16.46 -10.11
N VAL A 211 -0.75 -16.06 -10.57
CA VAL A 211 -1.30 -16.46 -11.86
C VAL A 211 -1.65 -15.23 -12.70
N GLY A 212 -1.24 -15.24 -13.97
CA GLY A 212 -1.57 -14.21 -14.94
C GLY A 212 -2.99 -14.40 -15.45
N LEU A 213 -3.87 -13.44 -15.17
CA LEU A 213 -5.28 -13.47 -15.50
C LEU A 213 -5.53 -13.23 -16.98
N MET A 214 -4.86 -12.22 -17.55
CA MET A 214 -5.09 -11.77 -18.92
C MET A 214 -3.92 -10.97 -19.46
N ARG A 215 -3.93 -10.73 -20.78
CA ARG A 215 -2.89 -10.04 -21.54
C ARG A 215 -3.49 -9.14 -22.64
N VAL A 216 -2.94 -7.95 -22.82
CA VAL A 216 -3.18 -7.06 -23.98
C VAL A 216 -1.85 -6.76 -24.66
N GLY A 217 -1.78 -6.96 -25.97
CA GLY A 217 -0.61 -6.63 -26.77
C GLY A 217 -0.52 -5.12 -27.08
N ALA A 218 0.70 -4.59 -27.10
CA ALA A 218 1.02 -3.23 -27.49
C ALA A 218 2.26 -3.18 -28.38
N THR A 219 2.25 -2.31 -29.38
CA THR A 219 3.33 -2.20 -30.37
C THR A 219 4.53 -1.39 -29.86
N ASN A 220 4.30 -0.40 -28.99
CA ASN A 220 5.32 0.44 -28.36
C ASN A 220 5.19 0.38 -26.84
N GLU A 221 6.23 0.82 -26.12
CA GLU A 221 6.24 0.74 -24.66
C GLU A 221 5.16 1.66 -24.06
N PRO A 222 4.20 1.11 -23.31
CA PRO A 222 3.25 1.91 -22.55
C PRO A 222 3.99 2.77 -21.50
N GLY A 223 3.82 4.09 -21.58
CA GLY A 223 4.22 5.05 -20.55
C GLY A 223 3.04 5.44 -19.66
N ASN A 224 3.33 6.15 -18.56
CA ASN A 224 2.33 6.75 -17.67
C ASN A 224 1.21 5.78 -17.24
N LEU A 225 1.58 4.53 -16.95
CA LEU A 225 0.62 3.50 -16.55
C LEU A 225 -0.07 3.87 -15.23
N ARG A 226 -1.39 3.98 -15.25
CA ARG A 226 -2.25 4.17 -14.07
C ARG A 226 -3.27 3.06 -14.00
N VAL A 227 -3.65 2.63 -12.81
CA VAL A 227 -4.66 1.59 -12.62
C VAL A 227 -5.51 1.90 -11.39
N ARG A 228 -6.83 1.76 -11.51
CA ARG A 228 -7.80 2.02 -10.44
C ARG A 228 -9.03 1.12 -10.53
N TYR A 229 -9.76 1.01 -9.42
CA TYR A 229 -11.13 0.52 -9.43
C TYR A 229 -12.07 1.65 -9.77
N VAL A 230 -13.03 1.41 -10.67
CA VAL A 230 -14.00 2.42 -11.09
C VAL A 230 -15.38 1.78 -11.19
N ASN A 231 -16.39 2.42 -10.63
CA ASN A 231 -17.78 1.99 -10.82
C ASN A 231 -18.30 2.54 -12.17
N ILE A 232 -18.65 1.63 -13.08
CA ILE A 232 -19.24 1.94 -14.38
C ILE A 232 -20.59 1.22 -14.45
N LYS A 233 -21.69 1.97 -14.50
CA LYS A 233 -23.06 1.42 -14.59
C LYS A 233 -23.43 0.46 -13.45
N GLY A 234 -22.92 0.70 -12.24
CA GLY A 234 -23.19 -0.16 -11.07
C GLY A 234 -22.30 -1.40 -11.00
N GLN A 235 -21.42 -1.62 -11.97
CA GLN A 235 -20.43 -2.70 -11.97
C GLN A 235 -19.04 -2.11 -11.74
N ILE A 236 -18.24 -2.78 -10.91
CA ILE A 236 -16.86 -2.35 -10.66
C ILE A 236 -15.97 -2.90 -11.75
N TYR A 237 -15.15 -2.02 -12.32
CA TYR A 237 -14.13 -2.33 -13.30
C TYR A 237 -12.75 -2.12 -12.70
N ILE A 238 -11.80 -2.96 -13.09
CA ILE A 238 -10.37 -2.63 -13.08
C ILE A 238 -10.11 -1.83 -14.35
N VAL A 239 -9.79 -0.54 -14.21
CA VAL A 239 -9.49 0.34 -15.34
C VAL A 239 -8.02 0.74 -15.25
N PHE A 240 -7.31 0.64 -16.37
CA PHE A 240 -5.97 1.19 -16.51
C PHE A 240 -5.86 2.11 -17.72
N SER A 241 -5.01 3.13 -17.60
CA SER A 241 -4.66 4.01 -18.71
C SER A 241 -3.17 3.95 -18.98
N CYS A 242 -2.79 4.12 -20.23
CA CYS A 242 -1.40 4.28 -20.64
C CYS A 242 -1.26 5.25 -21.81
N THR A 243 -0.06 5.82 -21.94
CA THR A 243 0.33 6.63 -23.09
C THR A 243 1.25 5.82 -23.99
N ILE A 244 0.97 5.77 -25.27
CA ILE A 244 1.76 5.06 -26.27
C ILE A 244 2.33 6.09 -27.24
N PRO A 245 3.65 6.36 -27.23
CA PRO A 245 4.27 7.20 -28.23
C PRO A 245 4.00 6.65 -29.63
N MET A 246 3.60 7.51 -30.56
CA MET A 246 3.37 7.16 -31.96
C MET A 246 4.47 7.71 -32.84
N ALA A 247 4.55 7.21 -34.08
CA ALA A 247 5.40 7.83 -35.09
C ALA A 247 5.00 9.32 -35.24
N PRO A 248 5.98 10.24 -35.33
CA PRO A 248 5.69 11.64 -35.56
C PRO A 248 4.95 11.80 -36.88
N ARG A 249 4.15 12.86 -36.99
CA ARG A 249 3.48 13.24 -38.24
C ARG A 249 4.53 13.68 -39.27
N GLU A 250 4.14 13.81 -40.53
CA GLU A 250 5.03 14.23 -41.63
C GLU A 250 5.69 15.59 -41.38
N ASP A 251 5.08 16.47 -40.60
CA ASP A 251 5.63 17.77 -40.17
C ASP A 251 6.56 17.68 -38.95
N GLY A 252 6.84 16.47 -38.45
CA GLY A 252 7.66 16.23 -37.27
C GLY A 252 6.93 16.41 -35.94
N ALA A 253 5.63 16.74 -35.94
CA ALA A 253 4.86 16.86 -34.71
C ALA A 253 4.79 15.50 -33.98
N LYS A 254 5.16 15.51 -32.69
CA LYS A 254 5.04 14.32 -31.84
C LYS A 254 3.56 13.96 -31.68
N ARG A 255 3.26 12.66 -31.70
CA ARG A 255 1.91 12.14 -31.47
C ARG A 255 1.95 11.14 -30.35
N THR A 256 0.95 11.20 -29.48
CA THR A 256 0.80 10.27 -28.37
C THR A 256 -0.61 9.71 -28.37
N ARG A 257 -0.73 8.38 -28.32
CA ARG A 257 -2.03 7.73 -28.12
C ARG A 257 -2.26 7.54 -26.63
N VAL A 258 -3.43 7.91 -26.13
CA VAL A 258 -3.88 7.61 -24.78
C VAL A 258 -4.92 6.51 -24.87
N GLN A 259 -4.62 5.35 -24.30
CA GLN A 259 -5.55 4.22 -24.26
C GLN A 259 -6.01 3.99 -22.84
N VAL A 260 -7.29 3.64 -22.71
CA VAL A 260 -7.96 3.38 -21.45
C VAL A 260 -8.73 2.10 -21.62
N ILE A 261 -8.35 1.12 -20.82
CA ILE A 261 -8.79 -0.24 -20.97
C ILE A 261 -9.39 -0.67 -19.64
N GLY A 262 -10.55 -1.30 -19.69
CA GLY A 262 -11.27 -1.75 -18.52
C GLY A 262 -11.56 -3.24 -18.56
N ILE A 263 -11.68 -3.86 -17.40
CA ILE A 263 -12.37 -5.13 -17.27
C ILE A 263 -13.27 -5.15 -16.04
N ALA A 264 -14.49 -5.64 -16.21
CA ALA A 264 -15.39 -5.96 -15.12
C ALA A 264 -14.72 -6.89 -14.09
N LEU A 265 -14.68 -6.44 -12.84
CA LEU A 265 -14.05 -7.15 -11.75
C LEU A 265 -14.71 -8.51 -11.46
N SER A 266 -16.02 -8.65 -11.71
CA SER A 266 -16.70 -9.95 -11.61
C SER A 266 -16.09 -10.98 -12.56
N LYS A 267 -15.76 -10.60 -13.81
CA LYS A 267 -15.09 -11.49 -14.77
C LYS A 267 -13.70 -11.89 -14.28
N VAL A 268 -12.98 -10.95 -13.68
CA VAL A 268 -11.65 -11.20 -13.09
C VAL A 268 -11.74 -12.20 -11.93
N GLU A 269 -12.77 -12.08 -11.08
CA GLU A 269 -13.02 -13.02 -9.99
C GLU A 269 -13.40 -14.40 -10.50
N ASP A 270 -14.31 -14.49 -11.47
CA ASP A 270 -14.72 -15.75 -12.09
C ASP A 270 -13.52 -16.50 -12.70
N LEU A 271 -12.61 -15.77 -13.36
CA LEU A 271 -11.34 -16.32 -13.87
C LEU A 271 -10.42 -16.76 -12.73
N SER A 272 -10.30 -15.96 -11.66
CA SER A 272 -9.44 -16.30 -10.54
C SER A 272 -9.91 -17.59 -9.86
N ASP A 273 -11.21 -17.85 -9.72
CA ASP A 273 -11.75 -18.91 -8.87
C ASP A 273 -11.42 -20.35 -9.20
N SER A 274 -10.91 -20.60 -10.40
CA SER A 274 -10.41 -21.92 -10.73
C SER A 274 -9.30 -22.33 -9.77
N THR A 275 -9.57 -23.34 -8.94
CA THR A 275 -8.55 -23.93 -8.05
C THR A 275 -7.56 -24.78 -8.82
N ASP A 276 -7.96 -25.28 -9.99
CA ASP A 276 -7.10 -26.01 -10.90
C ASP A 276 -6.40 -25.04 -11.85
N ARG A 277 -5.06 -25.12 -11.88
CA ARG A 277 -4.19 -24.29 -12.72
C ARG A 277 -4.41 -24.58 -14.20
N ASP A 278 -4.68 -25.82 -14.58
CA ASP A 278 -4.83 -26.19 -15.99
C ASP A 278 -6.19 -25.71 -16.51
N GLN A 279 -7.25 -25.90 -15.72
CA GLN A 279 -8.55 -25.29 -15.99
C GLN A 279 -8.47 -23.76 -16.02
N PHE A 280 -7.68 -23.15 -15.14
CA PHE A 280 -7.44 -21.72 -15.16
C PHE A 280 -6.82 -21.28 -16.48
N LEU A 281 -5.75 -21.94 -16.93
CA LEU A 281 -5.05 -21.61 -18.17
C LEU A 281 -5.98 -21.80 -19.38
N ALA A 282 -6.78 -22.86 -19.41
CA ALA A 282 -7.79 -23.06 -20.44
C ALA A 282 -8.83 -21.93 -20.45
N ASN A 283 -9.36 -21.55 -19.29
CA ASN A 283 -10.31 -20.45 -19.18
C ASN A 283 -9.70 -19.10 -19.61
N ALA A 284 -8.43 -18.87 -19.28
CA ALA A 284 -7.70 -17.65 -19.68
C ALA A 284 -7.42 -17.62 -21.19
N GLU A 285 -7.17 -18.77 -21.81
CA GLU A 285 -7.02 -18.90 -23.27
C GLU A 285 -8.36 -18.74 -24.02
N ASP A 286 -9.44 -19.26 -23.45
CA ASP A 286 -10.81 -19.19 -24.02
C ASP A 286 -11.42 -17.80 -23.90
N ALA A 287 -11.10 -17.07 -22.83
CA ALA A 287 -11.51 -15.69 -22.62
C ALA A 287 -10.71 -14.72 -23.53
N ARG A 288 -10.66 -14.97 -24.84
CA ARG A 288 -9.92 -14.12 -25.78
C ARG A 288 -10.42 -12.68 -25.71
N ASP A 289 -9.57 -11.83 -25.17
CA ASP A 289 -9.71 -10.37 -25.01
C ASP A 289 -10.91 -9.92 -24.13
N PRO A 290 -10.87 -10.16 -22.80
CA PRO A 290 -11.95 -9.74 -21.90
C PRO A 290 -11.90 -8.24 -21.59
N PHE A 291 -10.83 -7.58 -22.07
CA PHE A 291 -10.61 -6.16 -21.90
C PHE A 291 -11.47 -5.37 -22.87
N GLU A 292 -12.17 -4.39 -22.32
CA GLU A 292 -12.98 -3.44 -23.06
C GLU A 292 -12.14 -2.18 -23.27
N MET A 293 -11.94 -1.78 -24.54
CA MET A 293 -11.36 -0.49 -24.86
C MET A 293 -12.38 0.61 -24.51
N LEU A 294 -12.22 1.25 -23.36
CA LEU A 294 -13.12 2.30 -22.89
C LEU A 294 -12.84 3.63 -23.59
N HIS A 295 -11.57 3.89 -23.94
CA HIS A 295 -11.15 5.07 -24.68
C HIS A 295 -9.88 4.82 -25.47
N ASP A 296 -9.83 5.34 -26.69
CA ASP A 296 -8.61 5.43 -27.50
C ASP A 296 -8.61 6.79 -28.19
N VAL A 297 -7.69 7.66 -27.80
CA VAL A 297 -7.53 8.98 -28.41
C VAL A 297 -6.10 9.19 -28.85
N VAL A 298 -5.92 9.71 -30.05
CA VAL A 298 -4.62 10.15 -30.55
C VAL A 298 -4.52 11.66 -30.40
N ILE A 299 -3.51 12.11 -29.68
CA ILE A 299 -3.27 13.51 -29.38
C ILE A 299 -2.03 13.96 -30.16
N ASP A 300 -2.17 15.10 -30.83
CA ASP A 300 -1.04 15.81 -31.43
C ASP A 300 -0.32 16.58 -30.32
N GLY A 301 0.80 16.02 -29.87
CA GLY A 301 1.57 16.52 -28.74
C GLY A 301 2.20 15.42 -27.91
N ASN A 302 3.05 15.83 -26.98
CA ASN A 302 3.62 14.95 -25.97
C ASN A 302 2.71 14.94 -24.74
N VAL A 303 2.22 13.76 -24.34
CA VAL A 303 1.46 13.62 -23.08
C VAL A 303 2.45 13.40 -21.94
N VAL A 304 2.50 14.32 -20.98
CA VAL A 304 3.50 14.31 -19.89
C VAL A 304 3.07 13.40 -18.74
N ASP A 305 1.81 13.50 -18.31
CA ASP A 305 1.24 12.74 -17.20
C ASP A 305 -0.22 12.44 -17.49
N VAL A 306 -0.74 11.39 -16.84
CA VAL A 306 -2.12 10.95 -16.91
C VAL A 306 -2.60 10.62 -15.50
N ASP A 307 -3.83 10.99 -15.19
CA ASP A 307 -4.55 10.57 -14.00
C ASP A 307 -5.98 10.17 -14.38
N MET A 308 -6.60 9.33 -13.54
CA MET A 308 -7.97 8.87 -13.74
C MET A 308 -8.69 8.90 -12.41
N ALA A 309 -9.95 9.28 -12.34
CA ALA A 309 -10.73 9.19 -11.11
C ALA A 309 -12.19 8.83 -11.41
N GLU A 310 -12.93 8.44 -10.38
CA GLU A 310 -14.39 8.33 -10.48
C GLU A 310 -15.02 9.67 -10.05
N MET A 311 -15.89 10.24 -10.89
CA MET A 311 -16.67 11.42 -10.55
C MET A 311 -18.14 11.14 -10.84
N ASN A 312 -19.00 11.21 -9.81
CA ASN A 312 -20.43 10.95 -9.93
C ASN A 312 -20.80 9.60 -10.60
N GLY A 313 -20.00 8.54 -10.37
CA GLY A 313 -20.24 7.21 -10.98
C GLY A 313 -19.84 7.13 -12.46
N GLN A 314 -19.09 8.11 -12.93
CA GLN A 314 -18.53 8.18 -14.28
C GLN A 314 -17.00 8.15 -14.18
N LEU A 315 -16.37 7.54 -15.17
CA LEU A 315 -14.92 7.58 -15.31
C LEU A 315 -14.52 8.98 -15.77
N LEU A 316 -13.61 9.63 -15.06
CA LEU A 316 -12.97 10.87 -15.44
C LEU A 316 -11.50 10.58 -15.72
N ILE A 317 -11.01 11.03 -16.85
CA ILE A 317 -9.62 10.88 -17.26
C ILE A 317 -9.07 12.26 -17.52
N SER A 318 -7.85 12.50 -17.05
CA SER A 318 -7.15 13.74 -17.33
C SER A 318 -5.71 13.48 -17.71
N PHE A 319 -5.20 14.32 -18.60
CA PHE A 319 -3.82 14.24 -19.04
C PHE A 319 -3.27 15.61 -19.41
N ILE A 320 -1.95 15.75 -19.29
CA ILE A 320 -1.22 16.97 -19.63
C ILE A 320 -0.70 16.84 -21.06
N VAL A 321 -1.19 17.68 -21.96
CA VAL A 321 -0.59 17.88 -23.29
C VAL A 321 0.44 19.01 -23.17
N ALA A 322 1.71 18.66 -23.31
CA ALA A 322 2.82 19.55 -23.06
C ALA A 322 2.74 20.84 -23.92
N PRO A 323 3.14 21.99 -23.36
CA PRO A 323 3.58 22.20 -21.99
C PRO A 323 2.45 22.56 -21.02
N ARG A 324 1.28 23.01 -21.48
CA ARG A 324 0.37 23.84 -20.67
C ARG A 324 -1.12 23.52 -20.80
N THR A 325 -1.46 22.46 -21.51
CA THR A 325 -2.86 22.13 -21.77
C THR A 325 -3.26 20.93 -20.94
N LEU A 326 -4.27 21.09 -20.10
CA LEU A 326 -4.90 19.99 -19.38
C LEU A 326 -6.17 19.61 -20.14
N VAL A 327 -6.33 18.32 -20.43
CA VAL A 327 -7.54 17.79 -21.05
C VAL A 327 -8.24 16.91 -20.03
N PHE A 328 -9.56 17.01 -19.99
CA PHE A 328 -10.44 16.24 -19.12
C PHE A 328 -11.50 15.57 -19.97
N THR A 329 -11.63 14.25 -19.84
CA THR A 329 -12.60 13.47 -20.59
C THR A 329 -13.47 12.69 -19.60
N LEU A 330 -14.78 12.98 -19.61
CA LEU A 330 -15.76 12.31 -18.78
C LEU A 330 -16.54 11.28 -19.60
N PHE A 331 -16.60 10.06 -19.11
CA PHE A 331 -17.29 8.94 -19.74
C PHE A 331 -18.65 8.72 -19.10
N SER A 332 -19.70 9.13 -19.81
CA SER A 332 -21.07 8.84 -19.41
C SER A 332 -21.32 7.34 -19.39
N ALA A 333 -22.06 6.90 -18.36
CA ALA A 333 -22.58 5.54 -18.22
C ALA A 333 -23.66 5.27 -19.30
N GLY A 334 -23.27 5.08 -20.56
CA GLY A 334 -24.25 4.91 -21.65
C GLY A 334 -23.73 4.80 -23.07
N PHE A 335 -22.40 4.80 -23.29
CA PHE A 335 -21.80 4.95 -24.63
C PHE A 335 -22.21 6.23 -25.37
N GLU A 336 -22.70 7.25 -24.63
CA GLU A 336 -22.75 8.60 -25.17
C GLU A 336 -21.33 9.07 -25.49
N GLU A 337 -21.20 9.97 -26.46
CA GLU A 337 -19.91 10.55 -26.80
C GLU A 337 -19.23 11.15 -25.55
N PRO A 338 -17.96 10.82 -25.29
CA PRO A 338 -17.26 11.30 -24.12
C PRO A 338 -17.18 12.82 -24.16
N LYS A 339 -17.54 13.47 -23.04
CA LYS A 339 -17.52 14.93 -22.95
C LYS A 339 -16.11 15.38 -22.59
N THR A 340 -15.52 16.18 -23.47
CA THR A 340 -14.15 16.67 -23.29
C THR A 340 -14.16 18.14 -22.89
N SER A 341 -13.28 18.51 -21.97
CA SER A 341 -13.03 19.89 -21.57
C SER A 341 -11.55 20.15 -21.47
N VAL A 342 -11.18 21.41 -21.63
CA VAL A 342 -9.79 21.82 -21.76
C VAL A 342 -9.51 23.03 -20.88
N LEU A 343 -8.45 22.94 -20.09
CA LEU A 343 -7.85 24.08 -19.41
C LEU A 343 -6.53 24.41 -20.10
N ALA A 344 -6.48 25.55 -20.78
CA ALA A 344 -5.23 26.10 -21.32
C ALA A 344 -4.61 27.02 -20.26
N LEU A 345 -3.62 26.50 -19.53
CA LEU A 345 -2.89 27.27 -18.54
C LEU A 345 -2.04 28.31 -19.27
N GLY A 346 -2.35 29.60 -19.18
CA GLY A 346 -1.44 30.60 -19.75
C GLY A 346 -0.48 31.17 -18.74
N GLU A 347 0.03 32.34 -19.07
CA GLU A 347 1.04 33.04 -18.31
C GLU A 347 0.50 33.46 -16.96
N THR A 348 1.33 33.31 -15.94
CA THR A 348 0.94 33.75 -14.60
C THR A 348 0.96 35.27 -14.61
N MET A 349 -0.20 35.93 -14.48
CA MET A 349 -0.36 37.39 -14.64
C MET A 349 0.63 38.22 -13.79
N SER A 350 1.09 37.69 -12.66
CA SER A 350 2.05 38.37 -11.80
C SER A 350 3.48 38.41 -12.35
N LEU A 351 3.78 37.63 -13.39
CA LEU A 351 5.14 37.42 -13.92
C LEU A 351 5.08 37.26 -15.46
N PRO A 352 4.93 38.38 -16.21
CA PRO A 352 4.65 38.37 -17.66
C PRO A 352 5.74 37.78 -18.56
N ASP A 353 6.94 37.50 -18.04
CA ASP A 353 8.06 36.92 -18.82
C ASP A 353 8.45 35.53 -18.32
N ILE A 354 7.48 34.73 -17.84
CA ILE A 354 7.74 33.39 -17.31
C ILE A 354 7.10 32.32 -18.18
N ARG A 355 7.96 31.47 -18.74
CA ARG A 355 7.52 30.21 -19.35
C ARG A 355 7.04 29.28 -18.28
N ASN A 356 5.89 28.67 -18.50
CA ASN A 356 5.36 27.66 -17.60
C ASN A 356 5.13 26.33 -18.30
N ALA A 357 5.32 25.25 -17.53
CA ALA A 357 5.04 23.89 -17.97
C ALA A 357 4.39 23.10 -16.83
N ALA A 358 3.25 22.47 -17.11
CA ALA A 358 2.64 21.50 -16.23
C ALA A 358 3.41 20.17 -16.31
N TRP A 359 3.73 19.60 -15.15
CA TRP A 359 4.59 18.42 -15.02
C TRP A 359 3.86 17.20 -14.49
N LYS A 360 2.95 17.42 -13.53
CA LYS A 360 2.20 16.37 -12.85
C LYS A 360 0.82 16.88 -12.51
N LEU A 361 -0.21 16.03 -12.56
CA LEU A 361 -1.55 16.40 -12.12
C LEU A 361 -2.13 15.36 -11.17
N LYS A 362 -3.10 15.79 -10.36
CA LYS A 362 -3.90 14.95 -9.47
C LYS A 362 -5.36 15.40 -9.52
N LEU A 363 -6.26 14.49 -9.84
CA LEU A 363 -7.70 14.75 -9.83
C LEU A 363 -8.26 14.70 -8.41
N LEU A 364 -9.07 15.70 -8.05
CA LEU A 364 -9.80 15.81 -6.78
C LEU A 364 -11.32 15.87 -7.06
N PRO A 365 -11.93 14.75 -7.51
CA PRO A 365 -13.29 14.75 -8.07
C PRO A 365 -14.36 15.25 -7.09
N TRP A 366 -14.19 15.02 -5.78
CA TRP A 366 -15.14 15.45 -4.74
C TRP A 366 -15.15 16.95 -4.47
N GLN A 367 -14.10 17.64 -4.89
CA GLN A 367 -13.99 19.09 -4.85
C GLN A 367 -14.24 19.71 -6.22
N ASN A 368 -14.57 18.87 -7.22
CA ASN A 368 -14.61 19.23 -8.63
C ASN A 368 -13.34 20.00 -9.03
N ALA A 369 -12.17 19.58 -8.53
CA ALA A 369 -10.91 20.30 -8.67
C ALA A 369 -9.79 19.41 -9.24
N VAL A 370 -8.74 20.06 -9.72
CA VAL A 370 -7.49 19.42 -10.15
C VAL A 370 -6.31 20.16 -9.54
N MET A 371 -5.36 19.42 -8.99
CA MET A 371 -4.08 19.93 -8.52
C MET A 371 -3.01 19.68 -9.58
N VAL A 372 -2.15 20.65 -9.83
CA VAL A 372 -1.15 20.63 -10.90
C VAL A 372 0.18 21.13 -10.36
N ALA A 373 1.22 20.31 -10.48
CA ALA A 373 2.59 20.75 -10.28
C ALA A 373 3.10 21.42 -11.56
N ARG A 374 3.52 22.69 -11.46
CA ARG A 374 4.02 23.50 -12.57
C ARG A 374 5.46 23.93 -12.32
N LEU A 375 6.24 23.91 -13.39
CA LEU A 375 7.54 24.56 -13.50
C LEU A 375 7.33 25.97 -14.08
N LEU A 376 7.93 26.98 -13.43
CA LEU A 376 7.95 28.37 -13.84
C LEU A 376 9.42 28.77 -14.11
N VAL A 377 9.75 29.08 -15.37
CA VAL A 377 11.08 29.47 -15.81
C VAL A 377 11.06 30.91 -16.33
N PRO A 378 11.77 31.85 -15.70
CA PRO A 378 11.97 33.19 -16.23
C PRO A 378 12.63 33.17 -17.61
N GLU A 379 12.12 33.96 -18.55
CA GLU A 379 12.69 34.07 -19.90
C GLU A 379 14.08 34.73 -19.89
N ASN A 380 14.30 35.68 -18.97
CA ASN A 380 15.57 36.39 -18.80
C ASN A 380 16.70 35.43 -18.39
N GLU A 381 17.67 35.24 -19.30
CA GLU A 381 18.72 34.22 -19.18
C GLU A 381 19.63 34.41 -17.96
N ILE A 382 19.81 35.67 -17.53
CA ILE A 382 20.71 36.04 -16.43
C ILE A 382 20.23 35.46 -15.09
N SER A 383 18.93 35.16 -14.93
CA SER A 383 18.35 34.66 -13.67
C SER A 383 18.05 33.15 -13.68
N ARG A 384 18.28 32.43 -14.80
CA ARG A 384 17.83 31.03 -14.96
C ARG A 384 18.45 30.04 -13.97
N ALA A 385 19.69 30.28 -13.54
CA ALA A 385 20.39 29.36 -12.63
C ALA A 385 19.85 29.44 -11.19
N GLU A 386 19.35 30.60 -10.76
CA GLU A 386 19.01 30.87 -9.35
C GLU A 386 17.51 30.91 -9.06
N THR A 387 16.65 31.04 -10.09
CA THR A 387 15.21 31.32 -9.89
C THR A 387 14.29 30.36 -10.64
N THR A 388 14.64 29.07 -10.68
CA THR A 388 13.62 28.08 -11.08
C THR A 388 12.58 27.99 -9.98
N LEU A 389 11.33 28.33 -10.31
CA LEU A 389 10.22 28.34 -9.36
C LEU A 389 9.30 27.16 -9.68
N PHE A 390 8.89 26.42 -8.66
CA PHE A 390 7.86 25.40 -8.79
C PHE A 390 6.61 25.83 -8.03
N THR A 391 5.45 25.47 -8.57
CA THR A 391 4.16 25.76 -7.92
C THR A 391 3.28 24.52 -7.91
N LEU A 392 2.53 24.37 -6.84
CA LEU A 392 1.36 23.49 -6.78
C LEU A 392 0.14 24.39 -6.90
N ASP A 393 -0.49 24.37 -8.07
CA ASP A 393 -1.67 25.15 -8.37
C ASP A 393 -2.91 24.24 -8.32
N MET A 394 -3.98 24.72 -7.71
CA MET A 394 -5.29 24.05 -7.69
C MET A 394 -6.29 24.83 -8.53
N TYR A 395 -6.98 24.16 -9.44
CA TYR A 395 -7.95 24.74 -10.37
C TYR A 395 -9.32 24.08 -10.21
N GLN A 396 -10.38 24.82 -10.52
CA GLN A 396 -11.70 24.24 -10.70
C GLN A 396 -11.71 23.43 -12.00
N LEU A 397 -12.32 22.25 -11.99
CA LEU A 397 -12.64 21.55 -13.23
C LEU A 397 -13.66 22.39 -14.04
N PRO A 398 -13.43 22.58 -15.35
CA PRO A 398 -14.34 23.30 -16.22
C PRO A 398 -15.68 22.56 -16.34
N ALA A 399 -16.75 23.27 -16.72
CA ALA A 399 -17.96 22.57 -17.11
C ALA A 399 -17.71 21.78 -18.41
N TRP A 400 -18.40 20.65 -18.55
CA TRP A 400 -18.18 19.73 -19.66
C TRP A 400 -18.43 20.37 -21.03
N GLY A 401 -17.55 20.10 -22.00
CA GLY A 401 -17.56 20.76 -23.31
C GLY A 401 -16.89 22.14 -23.34
N GLN A 402 -16.47 22.71 -22.21
CA GLN A 402 -15.85 24.03 -22.19
C GLN A 402 -14.33 23.97 -22.41
N LYS A 403 -13.82 25.01 -23.07
CA LYS A 403 -12.41 25.37 -23.11
C LYS A 403 -12.23 26.67 -22.35
N ILE A 404 -11.44 26.65 -21.28
CA ILE A 404 -11.10 27.84 -20.49
C ILE A 404 -9.64 28.16 -20.73
N GLU A 405 -9.37 29.40 -21.12
CA GLU A 405 -8.02 29.94 -21.25
C GLU A 405 -7.71 30.76 -20.00
N ASN A 406 -6.52 30.59 -19.44
CA ASN A 406 -6.08 31.27 -18.21
C ASN A 406 -7.04 31.07 -17.02
N PRO A 407 -7.33 29.82 -16.63
CA PRO A 407 -8.25 29.58 -15.52
C PRO A 407 -7.72 30.18 -14.22
N ASP A 408 -8.64 30.70 -13.40
CA ASP A 408 -8.33 31.21 -12.07
C ASP A 408 -7.78 30.09 -11.16
N VAL A 409 -6.75 30.43 -10.38
CA VAL A 409 -6.12 29.52 -9.43
C VAL A 409 -6.83 29.65 -8.10
N ILE A 410 -7.47 28.57 -7.63
CA ILE A 410 -8.19 28.54 -6.35
C ILE A 410 -7.22 28.51 -5.16
N GLY A 411 -6.08 27.84 -5.33
CA GLY A 411 -5.04 27.77 -4.33
C GLY A 411 -3.67 27.60 -4.99
N ARG A 412 -2.65 28.20 -4.39
CA ARG A 412 -1.27 28.11 -4.86
C ARG A 412 -0.32 27.93 -3.68
N HIS A 413 0.59 26.96 -3.82
CA HIS A 413 1.73 26.80 -2.93
C HIS A 413 3.02 26.90 -3.75
N PHE A 414 3.95 27.74 -3.32
CA PHE A 414 5.23 27.95 -3.99
C PHE A 414 6.31 27.08 -3.36
N LEU A 415 7.08 26.41 -4.21
CA LEU A 415 8.30 25.68 -3.84
C LEU A 415 9.49 26.45 -4.42
N THR A 416 10.09 27.30 -3.58
CA THR A 416 11.20 28.19 -3.95
C THR A 416 12.54 27.68 -3.44
N GLY A 417 13.63 28.12 -4.06
CA GLY A 417 14.99 27.81 -3.59
C GLY A 417 15.39 26.34 -3.74
N VAL A 418 14.67 25.57 -4.57
CA VAL A 418 14.94 24.15 -4.80
C VAL A 418 14.78 23.79 -6.27
N ASN A 419 15.72 23.00 -6.79
CA ASN A 419 15.64 22.47 -8.13
C ASN A 419 14.95 21.10 -8.10
N ILE A 420 13.70 21.02 -8.59
CA ILE A 420 12.90 19.79 -8.53
C ILE A 420 13.05 18.98 -9.84
N LEU A 421 13.31 17.68 -9.70
CA LEU A 421 13.48 16.72 -10.79
C LEU A 421 12.19 15.97 -11.15
N ALA A 422 11.33 15.71 -10.16
CA ALA A 422 10.12 14.93 -10.34
C ALA A 422 9.13 15.22 -9.21
N PHE A 423 7.84 15.07 -9.52
CA PHE A 423 6.75 15.06 -8.54
C PHE A 423 6.08 13.69 -8.53
N GLU A 424 5.77 13.19 -7.33
CA GLU A 424 4.92 12.03 -7.13
C GLU A 424 3.83 12.35 -6.11
N PHE A 425 2.62 11.85 -6.38
CA PHE A 425 1.45 11.99 -5.52
C PHE A 425 1.02 10.61 -5.04
N SER A 426 0.63 10.49 -3.76
CA SER A 426 -0.03 9.28 -3.25
C SER A 426 -1.35 9.02 -3.98
N ASP A 427 -1.80 7.77 -3.98
CA ASP A 427 -2.98 7.35 -4.78
C ASP A 427 -4.11 6.68 -4.00
N LEU A 428 -3.98 6.59 -2.67
CA LEU A 428 -4.86 5.78 -1.82
C LEU A 428 -6.27 6.38 -1.70
N GLU A 429 -6.39 7.70 -1.73
CA GLU A 429 -7.67 8.41 -1.53
C GLU A 429 -8.68 8.09 -2.63
N SER A 430 -8.22 7.86 -3.86
CA SER A 430 -9.09 7.53 -4.99
C SER A 430 -9.95 6.29 -4.74
N THR A 431 -9.36 5.26 -4.13
CA THR A 431 -10.05 4.02 -3.82
C THR A 431 -10.94 4.07 -2.59
N TRP A 432 -10.66 4.99 -1.66
CA TRP A 432 -11.52 5.24 -0.51
C TRP A 432 -12.94 5.61 -0.97
N PHE A 433 -13.03 6.51 -1.94
CA PHE A 433 -14.30 7.07 -2.39
C PHE A 433 -15.18 6.11 -3.19
N SER A 434 -14.59 5.26 -4.04
CA SER A 434 -15.37 4.24 -4.75
C SER A 434 -15.97 3.20 -3.79
N ALA A 435 -15.27 2.90 -2.69
CA ALA A 435 -15.76 1.98 -1.66
C ALA A 435 -16.93 2.55 -0.83
N VAL A 436 -17.00 3.87 -0.63
CA VAL A 436 -18.09 4.52 0.13
C VAL A 436 -19.45 4.42 -0.60
N LYS A 437 -19.46 4.43 -1.94
CA LYS A 437 -20.72 4.40 -2.70
C LYS A 437 -21.35 3.02 -2.80
N THR A 438 -20.57 1.96 -2.67
CA THR A 438 -21.10 0.59 -2.73
C THR A 438 -21.61 0.21 -1.34
N GLU A 439 -22.94 0.07 -1.20
CA GLU A 439 -23.57 -0.42 0.02
C GLU A 439 -22.88 -1.71 0.46
N GLY A 440 -22.22 -1.68 1.63
CA GLY A 440 -21.61 -2.86 2.23
C GLY A 440 -20.11 -3.08 2.02
N ALA A 441 -19.33 -2.27 1.28
CA ALA A 441 -17.87 -2.48 1.34
C ALA A 441 -17.36 -2.29 2.80
N LEU A 442 -16.42 -3.10 3.28
CA LEU A 442 -16.00 -3.05 4.70
C LEU A 442 -15.54 -1.67 5.19
N LEU A 443 -14.94 -0.90 4.30
CA LEU A 443 -14.51 0.48 4.52
C LEU A 443 -15.68 1.42 4.88
N ASN A 444 -16.90 1.08 4.46
CA ASN A 444 -18.11 1.87 4.70
C ASN A 444 -18.56 1.83 6.18
N THR A 445 -18.05 0.87 6.97
CA THR A 445 -18.34 0.81 8.42
C THR A 445 -17.64 1.91 9.22
N LYS A 446 -16.64 2.56 8.63
CA LYS A 446 -15.95 3.76 9.10
C LYS A 446 -16.29 4.96 8.22
N SER A 447 -17.51 5.04 7.69
CA SER A 447 -17.95 6.15 6.82
C SER A 447 -17.84 7.56 7.44
N ASN A 448 -17.64 7.68 8.76
CA ASN A 448 -17.32 8.94 9.42
C ASN A 448 -15.81 9.25 9.47
N GLU A 449 -14.94 8.32 9.10
CA GLU A 449 -13.50 8.55 9.07
C GLU A 449 -13.11 9.36 7.84
N ALA A 450 -12.20 10.30 8.04
CA ALA A 450 -11.63 11.08 6.96
C ALA A 450 -10.90 10.16 5.98
N PRO A 451 -10.92 10.47 4.66
CA PRO A 451 -10.11 9.76 3.69
C PRO A 451 -8.61 9.86 4.05
N PRO A 452 -7.73 9.06 3.44
CA PRO A 452 -6.30 9.21 3.68
C PRO A 452 -5.78 10.56 3.16
N PRO A 453 -4.73 11.14 3.78
CA PRO A 453 -4.14 12.36 3.29
C PRO A 453 -3.50 12.16 1.91
N ILE A 454 -3.31 13.26 1.18
CA ILE A 454 -2.55 13.24 -0.07
C ILE A 454 -1.11 13.64 0.24
N SER A 455 -0.19 12.70 0.08
CA SER A 455 1.24 12.92 0.23
C SER A 455 1.85 13.30 -1.11
N ILE A 456 2.58 14.41 -1.12
CA ILE A 456 3.21 15.02 -2.27
C ILE A 456 4.71 14.98 -2.07
N PHE A 457 5.41 14.31 -2.97
CA PHE A 457 6.85 14.20 -2.95
C PHE A 457 7.46 14.95 -4.12
N ALA A 458 8.35 15.89 -3.85
CA ALA A 458 9.15 16.58 -4.84
C ALA A 458 10.62 16.15 -4.71
N THR A 459 11.14 15.40 -5.68
CA THR A 459 12.56 14.99 -5.68
C THR A 459 13.45 16.19 -6.05
N THR A 460 14.44 16.52 -5.24
CA THR A 460 15.33 17.66 -5.45
C THR A 460 16.68 17.24 -6.04
N LYS A 461 17.23 18.09 -6.92
CA LYS A 461 18.55 17.91 -7.57
C LYS A 461 19.67 18.48 -6.72
N ASP A 462 19.43 19.66 -6.17
CA ASP A 462 20.39 20.49 -5.45
C ASP A 462 19.68 21.27 -4.31
N PRO A 463 19.92 20.92 -3.03
CA PRO A 463 20.60 19.69 -2.60
C PRO A 463 19.86 18.44 -3.10
N ALA A 464 20.58 17.34 -3.30
CA ALA A 464 19.98 16.05 -3.67
C ALA A 464 19.06 15.60 -2.52
N GLY A 465 17.84 15.16 -2.81
CA GLY A 465 16.90 14.84 -1.73
C GLY A 465 15.46 14.73 -2.19
N PHE A 466 14.55 14.95 -1.24
CA PHE A 466 13.15 15.21 -1.52
C PHE A 466 12.52 16.18 -0.51
N ILE A 467 11.47 16.86 -0.95
CA ILE A 467 10.54 17.58 -0.10
C ILE A 467 9.27 16.76 -0.02
N HIS A 468 8.71 16.65 1.18
CA HIS A 468 7.43 16.01 1.43
C HIS A 468 6.44 17.03 1.98
N LEU A 469 5.30 17.13 1.30
CA LEU A 469 4.13 17.88 1.75
C LEU A 469 2.98 16.91 1.95
N THR A 470 2.09 17.19 2.88
CA THR A 470 0.87 16.40 3.07
C THR A 470 -0.33 17.32 3.10
N MET A 471 -1.39 16.92 2.40
CA MET A 471 -2.69 17.56 2.44
C MET A 471 -3.62 16.66 3.28
N PRO A 472 -3.81 16.95 4.58
CA PRO A 472 -4.80 16.24 5.37
C PRO A 472 -6.22 16.57 4.84
N PRO A 473 -7.16 15.63 4.92
CA PRO A 473 -8.55 15.92 4.59
C PRO A 473 -9.20 16.74 5.68
N LEU A 474 -9.86 17.82 5.29
CA LEU A 474 -10.59 18.70 6.19
C LEU A 474 -12.09 18.45 6.06
N PRO A 475 -12.82 18.21 7.16
CA PRO A 475 -14.28 18.06 7.10
C PRO A 475 -14.90 19.40 6.70
N VAL A 476 -15.87 19.36 5.78
CA VAL A 476 -16.62 20.56 5.39
C VAL A 476 -17.82 20.71 6.33
N PRO A 477 -17.86 21.76 7.18
CA PRO A 477 -18.92 21.93 8.17
C PRO A 477 -20.31 21.97 7.52
N ASN A 478 -21.28 21.31 8.13
CA ASN A 478 -22.69 21.26 7.69
C ASN A 478 -22.91 20.71 6.27
N SER A 479 -21.90 20.11 5.65
CA SER A 479 -22.05 19.42 4.39
C SER A 479 -22.06 17.92 4.62
N SER A 480 -23.04 17.28 4.02
CA SER A 480 -23.20 15.85 4.13
C SER A 480 -23.80 15.36 2.82
N ILE A 481 -23.21 14.33 2.23
CA ILE A 481 -23.70 13.77 0.98
C ILE A 481 -24.92 12.90 1.33
N PRO A 482 -26.14 13.23 0.85
CA PRO A 482 -27.28 12.37 1.05
C PRO A 482 -27.01 11.07 0.31
N LEU A 483 -26.94 9.97 1.05
CA LEU A 483 -26.91 8.64 0.46
C LEU A 483 -28.32 8.30 -0.04
N SER A 484 -28.41 7.65 -1.21
CA SER A 484 -29.65 7.00 -1.63
C SER A 484 -30.09 5.99 -0.55
N ASN A 485 -31.39 5.75 -0.43
CA ASN A 485 -31.98 4.72 0.44
C ASN A 485 -32.07 5.05 1.95
N GLY A 486 -32.06 6.33 2.34
CA GLY A 486 -32.31 6.71 3.73
C GLY A 486 -31.16 6.39 4.70
N MET A 487 -29.97 6.08 4.17
CA MET A 487 -28.75 5.98 4.97
C MET A 487 -28.33 7.35 5.53
N LYS A 488 -27.63 7.33 6.68
CA LYS A 488 -27.05 8.53 7.27
C LYS A 488 -26.11 9.19 6.27
N SER A 489 -26.23 10.50 6.15
CA SER A 489 -25.39 11.30 5.27
C SER A 489 -23.91 11.19 5.67
N VAL A 490 -23.02 11.07 4.68
CA VAL A 490 -21.56 10.96 4.90
C VAL A 490 -20.97 12.37 4.95
N PRO A 491 -20.10 12.70 5.93
CA PRO A 491 -19.42 13.99 5.96
C PRO A 491 -18.58 14.18 4.69
N GLN A 492 -18.66 15.36 4.08
CA GLN A 492 -17.81 15.70 2.94
C GLN A 492 -16.44 16.16 3.44
N PHE A 493 -15.38 15.79 2.72
CA PHE A 493 -14.02 16.22 3.00
C PHE A 493 -13.45 16.98 1.81
N VAL A 494 -12.62 17.98 2.10
CA VAL A 494 -11.86 18.78 1.13
C VAL A 494 -10.38 18.70 1.46
N TYR A 495 -9.53 18.70 0.44
CA TYR A 495 -8.11 18.91 0.60
C TYR A 495 -7.79 20.38 0.31
N GLN A 496 -6.95 20.96 1.16
CA GLN A 496 -6.39 22.29 0.95
C GLN A 496 -4.89 22.15 0.76
N LEU A 497 -4.32 22.99 -0.11
CA LEU A 497 -2.88 23.04 -0.27
C LEU A 497 -2.24 23.41 1.07
N PRO A 498 -1.12 22.76 1.44
CA PRO A 498 -0.51 23.01 2.73
C PRO A 498 0.08 24.42 2.75
N ALA A 499 0.03 25.06 3.92
CA ALA A 499 0.70 26.34 4.12
C ALA A 499 2.23 26.15 4.13
N GLU A 500 2.69 25.05 4.74
CA GLU A 500 4.10 24.75 4.98
C GLU A 500 4.44 23.31 4.61
N SER A 501 5.72 23.05 4.34
CA SER A 501 6.22 21.69 4.12
C SER A 501 6.37 20.95 5.44
N ILE A 502 5.96 19.68 5.47
CA ILE A 502 6.08 18.85 6.68
C ILE A 502 7.51 18.35 6.87
N GLY A 503 8.22 18.07 5.79
CA GLY A 503 9.59 17.60 5.89
C GLY A 503 10.40 17.89 4.65
N ARG A 504 11.67 18.23 4.86
CA ARG A 504 12.69 18.30 3.83
C ARG A 504 13.80 17.34 4.20
N GLN A 505 14.10 16.40 3.32
CA GLN A 505 15.21 15.48 3.49
C GLN A 505 16.25 15.70 2.40
N THR A 506 17.47 15.99 2.80
CA THR A 506 18.62 16.11 1.91
C THR A 506 19.55 14.92 2.08
N TRP A 507 20.16 14.48 0.99
CA TRP A 507 21.20 13.46 0.98
C TRP A 507 22.55 14.12 0.74
N THR A 508 23.55 13.60 1.45
CA THR A 508 24.95 13.96 1.22
C THR A 508 25.49 13.29 -0.05
N ASP A 509 24.93 12.14 -0.44
CA ASP A 509 25.34 11.42 -1.64
C ASP A 509 24.73 12.03 -2.91
N HIS A 510 25.51 12.91 -3.55
CA HIS A 510 25.18 13.49 -4.85
C HIS A 510 25.36 12.52 -6.02
N SER A 511 25.83 11.29 -5.83
CA SER A 511 25.96 10.29 -6.90
C SER A 511 24.65 9.52 -7.10
N ALA A 512 23.74 9.56 -6.13
CA ALA A 512 22.46 8.90 -6.14
C ALA A 512 21.32 9.78 -6.69
N ARG A 513 20.35 9.13 -7.34
CA ARG A 513 19.04 9.69 -7.69
C ARG A 513 17.97 8.83 -7.02
N PRO A 514 17.04 9.42 -6.27
CA PRO A 514 15.98 8.65 -5.66
C PRO A 514 14.88 8.32 -6.67
N THR A 515 14.13 7.31 -6.31
CA THR A 515 12.81 7.03 -6.86
C THR A 515 11.87 6.77 -5.69
N ILE A 516 10.72 7.40 -5.74
CA ILE A 516 9.72 7.37 -4.67
C ILE A 516 8.55 6.51 -5.13
N LEU A 517 8.16 5.57 -4.30
CA LEU A 517 6.94 4.78 -4.44
C LEU A 517 5.92 5.33 -3.43
N PRO A 518 5.13 6.34 -3.83
CA PRO A 518 4.38 7.16 -2.90
C PRO A 518 3.26 6.37 -2.23
N GLY A 519 3.13 6.50 -0.91
CA GLY A 519 1.91 6.20 -0.18
C GLY A 519 1.46 7.40 0.65
N ALA A 520 0.24 7.33 1.16
CA ALA A 520 -0.38 8.37 1.98
C ALA A 520 0.29 8.48 3.36
N TYR A 521 0.58 7.35 4.01
CA TYR A 521 1.17 7.28 5.36
C TYR A 521 2.53 6.56 5.38
N ARG A 522 2.75 5.64 4.45
CA ARG A 522 3.95 4.82 4.31
C ARG A 522 4.43 4.94 2.88
N THR A 523 5.68 5.29 2.71
CA THR A 523 6.31 5.46 1.41
C THR A 523 7.56 4.61 1.38
N LEU A 524 7.82 3.98 0.24
CA LEU A 524 9.11 3.36 -0.02
C LEU A 524 9.91 4.23 -0.97
N MET A 525 11.20 4.33 -0.72
CA MET A 525 12.12 5.08 -1.56
C MET A 525 13.34 4.24 -1.83
N TYR A 526 13.90 4.33 -3.01
CA TYR A 526 15.18 3.71 -3.29
C TYR A 526 16.07 4.63 -4.11
N THR A 527 17.38 4.51 -3.93
CA THR A 527 18.37 5.26 -4.71
C THR A 527 18.94 4.41 -5.83
N ARG A 528 19.25 5.08 -6.94
CA ARG A 528 19.96 4.52 -8.10
C ARG A 528 21.11 5.44 -8.50
N PRO A 529 22.16 4.94 -9.17
CA PRO A 529 23.22 5.79 -9.71
C PRO A 529 22.67 6.90 -10.63
N ARG A 530 23.21 8.12 -10.53
CA ARG A 530 22.84 9.26 -11.39
C ARG A 530 23.30 9.06 -12.83
N VAL A 531 24.49 8.49 -13.00
CA VAL A 531 25.05 8.18 -14.31
C VAL A 531 24.23 7.02 -14.85
N ARG A 532 23.40 7.31 -15.87
CA ARG A 532 22.77 6.22 -16.62
C ARG A 532 23.90 5.40 -17.22
N PRO A 533 23.90 4.06 -17.05
CA PRO A 533 24.83 3.24 -17.80
C PRO A 533 24.69 3.62 -19.29
N THR A 534 25.82 3.76 -19.97
CA THR A 534 25.87 4.06 -21.41
C THR A 534 25.25 2.95 -22.26
N VAL A 535 25.06 1.78 -21.66
CA VAL A 535 24.45 0.58 -22.23
C VAL A 535 22.93 0.63 -22.06
N ASP A 536 22.18 0.02 -22.99
CA ASP A 536 20.72 -0.08 -22.98
C ASP A 536 20.18 -0.44 -21.57
N PHE A 537 19.26 0.36 -21.04
CA PHE A 537 18.61 0.11 -19.75
C PHE A 537 17.87 -1.25 -19.76
N ALA A 538 17.42 -1.67 -20.94
CA ALA A 538 16.84 -2.98 -21.14
C ALA A 538 17.85 -4.12 -21.09
N THR A 539 19.15 -3.90 -20.86
CA THR A 539 20.13 -4.97 -20.63
C THR A 539 20.83 -4.87 -19.28
N THR A 540 20.96 -3.67 -18.72
CA THR A 540 21.64 -3.43 -17.43
C THR A 540 20.70 -3.21 -16.26
N GLY A 541 19.47 -2.74 -16.53
CA GLY A 541 18.50 -2.36 -15.51
C GLY A 541 18.96 -1.23 -14.62
N MET A 542 18.38 -1.21 -13.42
CA MET A 542 18.52 -0.18 -12.42
C MET A 542 19.11 -0.80 -11.16
N GLU A 543 20.39 -0.59 -10.96
CA GLU A 543 21.03 -0.90 -9.69
C GLU A 543 20.35 -0.10 -8.57
N VAL A 544 19.85 -0.80 -7.57
CA VAL A 544 19.35 -0.19 -6.33
C VAL A 544 20.48 -0.16 -5.33
N GLN A 545 20.93 1.04 -4.99
CA GLN A 545 22.01 1.24 -4.02
C GLN A 545 21.49 1.11 -2.59
N ARG A 546 20.34 1.74 -2.30
CA ARG A 546 19.71 1.74 -0.97
C ARG A 546 18.19 1.70 -1.10
N LEU A 547 17.51 1.02 -0.18
CA LEU A 547 16.06 1.04 -0.01
C LEU A 547 15.73 1.66 1.36
N PHE A 548 14.70 2.49 1.40
CA PHE A 548 14.24 3.20 2.58
C PHE A 548 12.73 3.06 2.74
N ALA A 549 12.30 2.96 3.99
CA ALA A 549 10.93 3.13 4.42
C ALA A 549 10.79 4.49 5.10
N TYR A 550 9.84 5.27 4.61
CA TYR A 550 9.47 6.58 5.13
C TYR A 550 8.04 6.51 5.65
N ARG A 551 7.81 6.94 6.89
CA ARG A 551 6.47 6.99 7.47
C ARG A 551 6.11 8.42 7.82
N THR A 552 4.97 8.88 7.32
CA THR A 552 4.35 10.13 7.73
C THR A 552 3.61 9.89 9.05
N MET A 553 4.11 10.48 10.14
CA MET A 553 3.35 10.52 11.39
C MET A 553 2.28 11.60 11.22
N GLY A 554 1.00 11.22 11.24
CA GLY A 554 -0.05 12.22 11.43
C GLY A 554 0.07 12.79 12.83
N GLU A 555 -0.10 14.11 12.98
CA GLU A 555 -0.06 14.85 14.27
C GLU A 555 -0.96 14.26 15.37
N SER A 556 -1.84 13.30 15.04
CA SER A 556 -2.82 12.70 15.93
C SER A 556 -2.90 11.17 15.85
N VAL A 557 -1.88 10.44 15.39
CA VAL A 557 -1.92 8.97 15.56
C VAL A 557 -1.78 8.68 17.06
N PRO A 558 -2.81 8.15 17.75
CA PRO A 558 -2.68 7.83 19.16
C PRO A 558 -1.57 6.80 19.29
N VAL A 559 -0.46 7.19 19.92
CA VAL A 559 0.57 6.27 20.38
C VAL A 559 -0.15 5.21 21.20
N PHE A 560 0.03 3.95 20.81
CA PHE A 560 -0.60 2.81 21.45
C PHE A 560 -0.21 2.82 22.93
N SER A 561 -1.14 3.17 23.82
CA SER A 561 -0.90 3.14 25.26
C SER A 561 -1.09 1.72 25.76
N GLY A 562 -0.03 0.91 25.63
CA GLY A 562 0.18 -0.22 26.53
C GLY A 562 0.29 0.27 28.00
N PRO A 563 0.33 -0.66 28.97
CA PRO A 563 0.46 -0.30 30.38
C PRO A 563 1.72 0.54 30.55
N ARG A 564 1.54 1.80 30.99
CA ARG A 564 2.63 2.75 31.18
C ARG A 564 3.57 2.21 32.25
N SER A 565 4.73 1.69 31.84
CA SER A 565 5.89 1.60 32.71
C SER A 565 6.34 3.04 33.00
N THR A 566 6.50 3.33 34.28
CA THR A 566 6.77 4.66 34.80
C THR A 566 8.21 5.07 34.55
N GLY A 567 8.42 6.14 33.79
CA GLY A 567 9.68 6.89 33.80
C GLY A 567 9.91 7.67 32.51
N TRP A 568 10.30 8.93 32.65
CA TRP A 568 10.73 9.87 31.59
C TRP A 568 9.61 10.62 30.86
N PHE A 569 9.30 11.81 31.38
CA PHE A 569 8.57 12.85 30.67
C PHE A 569 9.58 13.69 29.88
N ALA A 570 9.43 13.76 28.56
CA ALA A 570 9.96 14.88 27.79
C ALA A 570 8.95 16.04 27.89
N GLN A 571 9.36 17.13 28.54
CA GLN A 571 8.68 18.41 28.44
C GLN A 571 8.79 18.90 26.99
N THR A 572 7.66 19.14 26.35
CA THR A 572 7.60 19.86 25.07
C THR A 572 7.87 21.35 25.32
N THR A 573 9.03 21.84 24.90
CA THR A 573 9.29 23.28 24.83
C THR A 573 8.63 23.83 23.55
N PRO A 574 7.97 25.00 23.59
CA PRO A 574 7.50 25.65 22.37
C PRO A 574 8.69 26.09 21.53
N ILE A 575 8.60 25.87 20.22
CA ILE A 575 9.59 26.22 19.20
C ILE A 575 10.06 27.66 19.39
N ALA A 576 11.38 27.83 19.64
CA ALA A 576 12.04 29.12 19.64
C ALA A 576 12.17 29.66 18.20
N ALA A 577 12.25 30.99 18.11
CA ALA A 577 12.15 31.80 16.90
C ALA A 577 12.91 31.28 15.68
N VAL A 578 12.18 31.30 14.55
CA VAL A 578 12.66 31.27 13.17
C VAL A 578 13.82 32.26 13.03
N ASP A 579 14.93 31.85 12.43
CA ASP A 579 15.95 32.80 11.97
C ASP A 579 15.39 33.70 10.86
N ALA A 580 16.06 34.80 10.54
CA ALA A 580 15.59 35.76 9.54
C ALA A 580 15.54 35.18 8.09
N GLU A 581 15.91 33.90 7.90
CA GLU A 581 16.11 33.26 6.60
C GLU A 581 15.17 32.05 6.37
N GLY A 582 14.43 31.59 7.39
CA GLY A 582 13.27 30.72 7.22
C GLY A 582 13.59 29.28 6.77
N GLN A 583 14.74 28.73 7.11
CA GLN A 583 15.10 27.35 6.73
C GLN A 583 15.51 26.48 7.93
N ALA A 584 14.61 25.61 8.38
CA ALA A 584 15.00 24.44 9.17
C ALA A 584 15.67 23.41 8.22
N GLN A 585 16.99 23.23 8.35
CA GLN A 585 17.72 22.16 7.67
C GLN A 585 17.83 20.94 8.59
N VAL A 586 17.20 19.83 8.21
CA VAL A 586 17.41 18.53 8.87
C VAL A 586 18.49 17.77 8.10
N GLN A 587 19.70 17.68 8.68
CA GLN A 587 20.79 16.90 8.13
C GLN A 587 20.69 15.47 8.65
N VAL A 588 20.49 14.50 7.74
CA VAL A 588 20.48 13.07 8.12
C VAL A 588 21.87 12.50 7.85
N ARG A 589 22.60 12.13 8.90
CA ARG A 589 23.83 11.33 8.81
C ARG A 589 23.47 9.84 8.72
N TYR A 590 24.18 9.12 7.86
CA TYR A 590 23.98 7.69 7.65
C TYR A 590 24.76 6.90 8.69
N VAL A 591 24.11 5.95 9.37
CA VAL A 591 24.81 4.85 10.04
C VAL A 591 24.85 3.69 9.03
N GLU A 592 26.01 3.46 8.43
CA GLU A 592 26.26 2.21 7.73
C GLU A 592 26.50 1.15 8.81
N GLU A 593 25.49 0.32 9.10
CA GLU A 593 25.77 -1.03 9.64
C GLU A 593 26.44 -1.80 8.49
N GLU A 594 27.74 -1.55 8.26
CA GLU A 594 28.57 -2.55 7.60
C GLU A 594 28.51 -3.77 8.52
N VAL A 595 27.77 -4.79 8.10
CA VAL A 595 27.92 -6.13 8.66
C VAL A 595 29.28 -6.65 8.18
N GLU A 596 30.36 -6.08 8.74
CA GLU A 596 31.64 -6.75 8.73
C GLU A 596 31.48 -7.99 9.61
N LEU A 597 31.54 -9.15 8.97
CA LEU A 597 31.78 -10.43 9.65
C LEU A 597 33.24 -10.45 10.13
N SER A 598 33.61 -9.54 11.03
CA SER A 598 34.88 -9.55 11.73
C SER A 598 34.59 -9.53 13.24
N ALA A 599 35.08 -10.55 13.93
CA ALA A 599 34.84 -10.73 15.34
C ALA A 599 35.59 -9.67 16.15
N GLY A 600 34.84 -8.76 16.76
CA GLY A 600 35.25 -7.99 17.93
C GLY A 600 35.86 -6.62 17.63
N GLN A 601 35.00 -5.60 17.56
CA GLN A 601 35.34 -4.26 18.05
C GLN A 601 34.17 -3.67 18.83
N GLU A 602 34.52 -2.95 19.89
CA GLU A 602 33.65 -2.35 20.89
C GLU A 602 32.76 -1.26 20.26
N GLU A 603 31.47 -1.29 20.59
CA GLU A 603 30.47 -0.29 20.20
C GLU A 603 30.82 1.05 20.87
N GLU A 604 31.21 2.05 20.06
CA GLU A 604 31.19 3.44 20.49
C GLU A 604 29.71 3.90 20.51
N GLU A 605 29.21 4.25 21.69
CA GLU A 605 27.90 4.90 21.87
C GLU A 605 27.96 6.30 21.21
N GLU A 606 27.40 6.46 20.00
CA GLU A 606 27.29 7.74 19.32
C GLU A 606 26.13 8.59 19.87
N GLU A 607 26.43 9.87 20.17
CA GLU A 607 25.46 10.90 20.52
C GLU A 607 24.50 11.17 19.35
N ALA A 608 23.22 10.85 19.55
CA ALA A 608 22.16 11.15 18.58
C ALA A 608 22.03 12.66 18.36
N ASP A 609 21.99 13.08 17.10
CA ASP A 609 21.82 14.49 16.69
C ASP A 609 20.46 15.02 17.20
N GLU A 610 20.46 15.83 18.26
CA GLU A 610 19.27 16.33 18.97
C GLU A 610 18.32 17.19 18.10
N ASN A 611 18.72 17.52 16.85
CA ASN A 611 17.95 18.35 15.93
C ASN A 611 17.07 17.58 14.93
N MET A 612 16.97 16.25 15.03
CA MET A 612 16.06 15.49 14.17
C MET A 612 14.59 15.74 14.56
N ASP A 613 13.75 16.15 13.60
CA ASP A 613 12.30 16.24 13.82
C ASP A 613 11.76 14.85 14.23
N PRO A 614 11.23 14.69 15.45
CA PRO A 614 10.76 13.40 15.95
C PRO A 614 9.61 12.81 15.13
N ASN A 615 8.98 13.61 14.27
CA ASN A 615 7.86 13.18 13.43
C ASN A 615 8.28 12.48 12.13
N VAL A 616 9.57 12.51 11.77
CA VAL A 616 10.07 11.93 10.52
C VAL A 616 11.11 10.85 10.79
N VAL A 617 10.74 9.60 10.55
CA VAL A 617 11.65 8.46 10.74
C VAL A 617 11.91 7.78 9.40
N LEU A 618 13.15 7.89 8.91
CA LEU A 618 13.65 7.12 7.78
C LEU A 618 14.27 5.82 8.31
N LYS A 619 13.84 4.67 7.80
CA LYS A 619 14.39 3.35 8.18
C LYS A 619 14.89 2.61 6.96
N VAL A 620 15.94 1.81 7.09
CA VAL A 620 16.39 0.89 6.04
C VAL A 620 15.69 -0.44 6.24
N PRO A 621 14.79 -0.92 5.35
CA PRO A 621 14.11 -2.19 5.53
C PRO A 621 15.10 -3.35 5.68
N ARG A 622 14.81 -4.28 6.60
CA ARG A 622 15.59 -5.51 6.79
C ARG A 622 14.96 -6.63 5.97
N PHE A 623 15.79 -7.40 5.28
CA PHE A 623 15.35 -8.56 4.50
C PHE A 623 15.81 -9.83 5.21
N THR A 624 14.92 -10.81 5.33
CA THR A 624 15.32 -12.10 5.91
C THR A 624 16.21 -12.91 4.96
N ASP A 625 16.10 -12.64 3.67
CA ASP A 625 16.86 -13.26 2.59
C ASP A 625 17.82 -12.24 1.97
N LEU A 626 19.13 -12.42 2.21
CA LEU A 626 20.18 -11.53 1.68
C LEU A 626 20.25 -11.57 0.15
N SER A 627 19.77 -12.64 -0.49
CA SER A 627 19.73 -12.73 -1.95
C SER A 627 18.85 -11.63 -2.57
N VAL A 628 17.83 -11.14 -1.84
CA VAL A 628 17.00 -10.02 -2.27
C VAL A 628 17.84 -8.76 -2.51
N VAL A 629 18.74 -8.45 -1.58
CA VAL A 629 19.61 -7.26 -1.69
C VAL A 629 20.58 -7.42 -2.85
N GLU A 630 21.19 -8.61 -2.99
CA GLU A 630 22.09 -8.90 -4.11
C GLU A 630 21.38 -8.80 -5.46
N GLU A 631 20.17 -9.35 -5.58
CA GLU A 631 19.34 -9.26 -6.78
C GLU A 631 19.00 -7.80 -7.14
N MET A 632 18.64 -6.99 -6.13
CA MET A 632 18.36 -5.56 -6.34
C MET A 632 19.61 -4.79 -6.79
N LYS A 633 20.81 -5.16 -6.28
CA LYS A 633 22.10 -4.62 -6.72
C LYS A 633 22.48 -5.05 -8.14
N ARG A 634 22.16 -6.28 -8.55
CA ARG A 634 22.43 -6.79 -9.92
C ARG A 634 21.61 -6.09 -11.00
N GLY A 635 20.58 -5.36 -10.62
CA GLY A 635 19.80 -4.52 -11.53
C GLY A 635 18.34 -4.91 -11.55
N MET A 636 17.51 -3.95 -11.17
CA MET A 636 16.06 -4.03 -11.22
C MET A 636 15.50 -3.48 -12.53
N THR A 637 14.37 -4.01 -12.98
CA THR A 637 13.66 -3.44 -14.14
C THR A 637 12.44 -2.64 -13.70
N ALA A 638 11.75 -3.09 -12.65
CA ALA A 638 10.55 -2.46 -12.13
C ALA A 638 10.38 -2.74 -10.63
N MET A 639 9.77 -1.79 -9.92
CA MET A 639 9.30 -1.94 -8.53
C MET A 639 7.92 -1.32 -8.39
N ALA A 640 7.05 -1.93 -7.61
CA ALA A 640 5.75 -1.38 -7.22
C ALA A 640 5.46 -1.69 -5.75
N TYR A 641 4.84 -0.73 -5.06
CA TYR A 641 4.46 -0.84 -3.65
C TYR A 641 2.96 -0.60 -3.48
N ASP A 642 2.30 -1.49 -2.74
CA ASP A 642 0.95 -1.27 -2.22
C ASP A 642 1.03 -1.03 -0.72
N GLU A 643 0.89 0.23 -0.34
CA GLU A 643 0.87 0.67 1.06
C GLU A 643 -0.20 -0.02 1.89
N SER A 644 -1.38 -0.27 1.30
CA SER A 644 -2.53 -0.76 2.06
C SER A 644 -2.29 -2.17 2.61
N THR A 645 -1.49 -2.98 1.91
CA THR A 645 -1.08 -4.32 2.35
C THR A 645 0.35 -4.40 2.84
N GLY A 646 1.19 -3.41 2.52
CA GLY A 646 2.63 -3.49 2.73
C GLY A 646 3.31 -4.49 1.79
N ARG A 647 2.75 -4.73 0.60
CA ARG A 647 3.34 -5.63 -0.40
C ARG A 647 4.23 -4.83 -1.35
N VAL A 648 5.44 -5.34 -1.61
CA VAL A 648 6.34 -4.83 -2.64
C VAL A 648 6.56 -5.90 -3.68
N CYS A 649 6.32 -5.56 -4.95
CA CYS A 649 6.76 -6.37 -6.07
C CYS A 649 7.98 -5.76 -6.73
N TYR A 650 8.95 -6.59 -7.08
CA TYR A 650 10.10 -6.19 -7.89
C TYR A 650 10.43 -7.23 -8.96
N ALA A 651 11.06 -6.78 -10.03
CA ALA A 651 11.58 -7.61 -11.10
C ALA A 651 13.03 -7.20 -11.41
N VAL A 652 13.85 -8.16 -11.84
CA VAL A 652 15.27 -7.97 -12.16
C VAL A 652 15.55 -8.20 -13.64
N VAL A 653 16.70 -7.73 -14.08
CA VAL A 653 17.14 -7.72 -15.48
C VAL A 653 17.25 -9.11 -16.10
N GLU A 654 17.82 -10.03 -15.33
CA GLU A 654 18.22 -11.37 -15.77
C GLU A 654 17.10 -12.41 -15.61
N ASP A 655 15.92 -12.00 -15.17
CA ASP A 655 14.84 -12.90 -14.76
C ASP A 655 13.49 -12.42 -15.29
N THR A 656 12.61 -13.36 -15.62
CA THR A 656 11.21 -13.09 -15.98
C THR A 656 10.30 -13.13 -14.77
N ARG A 657 10.79 -13.59 -13.61
CA ARG A 657 9.98 -13.70 -12.40
C ARG A 657 9.75 -12.35 -11.72
N VAL A 658 8.50 -12.12 -11.33
CA VAL A 658 8.11 -11.09 -10.36
C VAL A 658 8.27 -11.68 -8.97
N ARG A 659 8.96 -10.94 -8.11
CA ARG A 659 9.18 -11.27 -6.71
C ARG A 659 8.31 -10.39 -5.84
N LEU A 660 7.72 -10.97 -4.80
CA LEU A 660 6.84 -10.32 -3.83
C LEU A 660 7.48 -10.40 -2.45
N LEU A 661 7.61 -9.24 -1.82
CA LEU A 661 7.96 -9.05 -0.42
C LEU A 661 6.71 -8.60 0.33
N ASP A 662 6.42 -9.17 1.50
CA ASP A 662 5.20 -8.88 2.26
C ASP A 662 5.56 -8.42 3.69
N PHE A 663 5.45 -7.11 3.93
CA PHE A 663 5.68 -6.49 5.24
C PHE A 663 4.46 -6.61 6.18
N GLY A 664 3.34 -7.15 5.68
CA GLY A 664 2.10 -7.33 6.45
C GLY A 664 1.93 -8.74 7.03
N LYS A 665 3.00 -9.55 7.06
CA LYS A 665 2.99 -10.92 7.62
C LYS A 665 3.79 -10.98 8.93
N PRO A 666 3.39 -11.89 9.85
CA PRO A 666 4.26 -12.24 10.97
C PRO A 666 5.55 -12.86 10.43
N LEU A 667 6.66 -12.64 11.15
CA LEU A 667 7.87 -13.42 10.97
C LEU A 667 7.53 -14.90 11.21
N SER A 668 8.07 -15.76 10.36
CA SER A 668 7.91 -17.20 10.45
C SER A 668 8.33 -17.68 11.84
N GLU A 669 7.50 -18.54 12.44
CA GLU A 669 7.50 -18.87 13.87
C GLU A 669 8.85 -19.36 14.43
N GLY A 670 9.81 -19.74 13.58
CA GLY A 670 11.18 -20.09 14.00
C GLY A 670 12.05 -18.91 14.47
N ARG A 671 11.66 -17.65 14.21
CA ARG A 671 12.39 -16.45 14.68
C ARG A 671 11.62 -15.59 15.69
N GLN A 672 10.29 -15.75 15.80
CA GLN A 672 9.47 -14.91 16.68
C GLN A 672 9.74 -15.11 18.17
N THR A 673 10.19 -16.30 18.59
CA THR A 673 10.29 -16.64 20.02
C THR A 673 11.36 -15.86 20.78
N ARG A 674 12.34 -15.22 20.13
CA ARG A 674 13.34 -14.40 20.83
C ARG A 674 13.03 -12.91 20.83
N GLU A 675 12.69 -12.31 19.69
CA GLU A 675 12.50 -10.85 19.61
C GLU A 675 11.15 -10.36 20.17
N VAL A 676 10.10 -11.19 20.12
CA VAL A 676 8.78 -10.82 20.66
C VAL A 676 8.78 -10.87 22.20
N GLU A 677 9.55 -11.78 22.81
CA GLU A 677 9.69 -11.84 24.27
C GLU A 677 10.44 -10.61 24.83
N ASP A 678 11.46 -10.11 24.12
CA ASP A 678 12.25 -8.93 24.53
C ASP A 678 11.48 -7.61 24.40
N VAL A 679 10.62 -7.47 23.38
CA VAL A 679 9.77 -6.27 23.18
C VAL A 679 8.52 -6.30 24.08
N GLU A 680 8.07 -7.46 24.54
CA GLU A 680 6.96 -7.59 25.49
C GLU A 680 7.36 -7.42 26.96
N MET A 681 8.65 -7.51 27.28
CA MET A 681 9.19 -7.17 28.61
C MET A 681 9.42 -5.66 28.81
N GLN A 682 9.40 -4.86 27.74
CA GLN A 682 9.49 -3.39 27.78
C GLN A 682 8.09 -2.74 27.71
#